data_AF-A0A176E1C0-F1
#
_entry.id   AF-A0A176E1C0-F1
#
_cell.length_a   1.000
_cell.length_b   1.000
_cell.length_c   1.000
_cell.angle_alpha   90.00
_cell.angle_beta   90.00
_cell.angle_gamma   90.00
#
_symmetry.space_group_name_H-M   'P 1'
#
loop_
_entity.id
_entity.type
_entity.pdbx_description
1 polymer ?
#
loop_
_entity_poly.entity_id
_entity_poly.type
_entity_poly.pdbx_seq_one_letter_code
_entity_poly.pdbx_strand_id
1 'polypeptide(L)'
;MTPTLRTLAAGLLLSTATTALAQQAPIVLPGAPGAAPRVIDEDEATRLSDTRFSPADVKFMQDMIVHHQQAVDLAALVEGRSNNSDIVAIAGRIDASQADEIAFMREWLAERGQPAAMQHHAGMDHAAHHLMMGMATPAQVAELGTLESTAFDRLFLQLMVRHHGGAIDMVETLHDQPGTAYDPVMFEFTNDLVKEQQAEIDRMNAILAELSDDPRANLAAGFRDAEEAISNLRLVAALPKPTGFYDPENPAQLAPRIAEDAEADEAGDLVDTARPDIREEEDEDGNPRFGERGSLLSFANTDMAFSGDLLVAGNYHGFNVYRLGDDGIPQLASSIVCPGGQGDVSIAGDLLLMSVQDSRARKDCGLQGIESNISDERFRGLRIFDISDVTRPRQVGQVQTCRGSHTHSIVSADDQRLVVYNSGTSYVRDDRELPGCFERGGDNTALFSIDVIEIPLADPAAARIVDSPRIFAQDGRIAGLWRGGDHGEGTQETRVTDQCHDITVFPSLNLAAGACSGNGIILDIADPLAPKRLDDVTDTGFAYWHSATFNNDGTKVLFTDEWGGGGRPRCQAGDPMTWGANAIYAIEDGKLAFRSLYKLPAPQSDVENCVAHNGSIIPVPGRDIFVQAWYQGGISVIDFTDAENPFEIAYFDRGPVDADQLITGGYWSAYWYNGRIYATEISRGLDVFALSPSEFLTAEEIAAAEAAQYDGGVFNPQTQTQVSWPEAAIASAAASRKGG
;
A
#
# COMPACT_ATOMS: atom_id res chain seq x y z
N MET A 1 -88.76 2.84 -35.25
CA MET A 1 -88.28 3.95 -34.40
C MET A 1 -87.10 3.46 -33.57
N THR A 2 -86.22 4.35 -33.15
CA THR A 2 -84.87 4.05 -32.62
C THR A 2 -84.87 3.41 -31.22
N PRO A 3 -84.11 2.32 -30.99
CA PRO A 3 -83.66 1.94 -29.65
C PRO A 3 -82.37 2.71 -29.30
N THR A 4 -82.33 3.35 -28.13
CA THR A 4 -81.12 4.02 -27.61
C THR A 4 -80.23 3.03 -26.87
N LEU A 5 -79.00 2.80 -27.34
CA LEU A 5 -78.00 2.07 -26.57
C LEU A 5 -77.55 2.90 -25.35
N ARG A 6 -77.25 2.20 -24.25
CA ARG A 6 -76.47 2.71 -23.13
C ARG A 6 -75.05 2.16 -23.24
N THR A 7 -74.06 3.02 -23.40
CA THR A 7 -72.64 2.64 -23.38
C THR A 7 -72.09 2.83 -21.98
N LEU A 8 -71.50 1.79 -21.38
CA LEU A 8 -70.64 1.98 -20.21
C LEU A 8 -69.27 2.47 -20.69
N ALA A 9 -68.76 3.54 -20.09
CA ALA A 9 -67.37 3.95 -20.22
C ALA A 9 -66.63 3.47 -18.97
N ALA A 10 -65.71 2.51 -19.12
CA ALA A 10 -64.78 2.14 -18.07
C ALA A 10 -63.61 3.13 -18.07
N GLY A 11 -63.41 3.85 -16.97
CA GLY A 11 -62.28 4.77 -16.83
C GLY A 11 -61.00 4.00 -16.55
N LEU A 12 -60.07 3.97 -17.51
CA LEU A 12 -58.74 3.41 -17.30
C LEU A 12 -57.86 4.45 -16.60
N LEU A 13 -57.60 4.26 -15.31
CA LEU A 13 -56.64 5.08 -14.57
C LEU A 13 -55.22 4.61 -14.93
N LEU A 14 -54.57 5.29 -15.87
CA LEU A 14 -53.12 5.14 -16.07
C LEU A 14 -52.39 5.81 -14.91
N SER A 15 -51.91 4.99 -13.97
CA SER A 15 -50.89 5.39 -13.01
C SER A 15 -49.58 5.64 -13.73
N THR A 16 -49.23 6.90 -13.96
CA THR A 16 -47.92 7.31 -14.49
C THR A 16 -46.85 7.07 -13.42
N ALA A 17 -46.28 5.87 -13.39
CA ALA A 17 -45.10 5.58 -12.61
C ALA A 17 -43.91 6.35 -13.21
N THR A 18 -43.56 7.48 -12.60
CA THR A 18 -42.32 8.20 -12.92
C THR A 18 -41.14 7.39 -12.38
N THR A 19 -40.58 6.53 -13.22
CA THR A 19 -39.25 5.96 -13.01
C THR A 19 -38.25 7.10 -13.01
N ALA A 20 -37.86 7.57 -11.82
CA ALA A 20 -36.69 8.41 -11.68
C ALA A 20 -35.47 7.57 -12.07
N LEU A 21 -34.90 7.85 -13.24
CA LEU A 21 -33.58 7.36 -13.58
C LEU A 21 -32.61 8.00 -12.59
N ALA A 22 -31.96 7.18 -11.76
CA ALA A 22 -30.82 7.63 -10.99
C ALA A 22 -29.76 8.08 -12.00
N GLN A 23 -29.45 9.38 -12.02
CA GLN A 23 -28.45 9.91 -12.92
C GLN A 23 -27.08 9.46 -12.43
N GLN A 24 -26.43 8.56 -13.17
CA GLN A 24 -25.07 8.10 -12.87
C GLN A 24 -24.13 9.31 -12.76
N ALA A 25 -23.23 9.26 -11.78
CA ALA A 25 -22.24 10.31 -11.57
C ALA A 25 -21.34 10.43 -12.82
N PRO A 26 -20.95 11.65 -13.24
CA PRO A 26 -20.10 11.83 -14.40
C PRO A 26 -18.69 11.31 -14.14
N ILE A 27 -18.18 10.51 -15.08
CA ILE A 27 -16.75 10.23 -15.19
C ILE A 27 -16.12 11.38 -15.96
N VAL A 28 -15.09 11.99 -15.40
CA VAL A 28 -14.49 13.25 -15.88
C VAL A 28 -13.01 13.05 -16.16
N LEU A 29 -12.59 13.38 -17.38
CA LEU A 29 -11.19 13.54 -17.76
C LEU A 29 -10.86 15.04 -17.75
N PRO A 30 -10.01 15.53 -16.83
CA PRO A 30 -9.48 16.88 -16.89
C PRO A 30 -8.55 17.01 -18.11
N GLY A 31 -8.14 18.24 -18.41
CA GLY A 31 -7.06 18.51 -19.37
C GLY A 31 -5.87 19.17 -18.67
N ALA A 32 -4.88 19.56 -19.47
CA ALA A 32 -3.75 20.37 -19.00
C ALA A 32 -4.20 21.64 -18.25
N PRO A 33 -3.37 22.22 -17.34
CA PRO A 33 -3.70 23.39 -16.56
C PRO A 33 -4.40 24.51 -17.35
N GLY A 34 -5.61 24.88 -16.92
CA GLY A 34 -6.44 25.90 -17.57
C GLY A 34 -7.31 25.41 -18.74
N ALA A 35 -7.21 24.16 -19.18
CA ALA A 35 -8.16 23.56 -20.12
C ALA A 35 -9.58 23.43 -19.52
N ALA A 36 -10.55 22.97 -20.33
CA ALA A 36 -11.89 22.63 -19.86
C ALA A 36 -12.01 21.10 -19.72
N PRO A 37 -12.54 20.56 -18.60
CA PRO A 37 -12.69 19.12 -18.39
C PRO A 37 -13.79 18.52 -19.27
N ARG A 38 -13.58 17.29 -19.72
CA ARG A 38 -14.48 16.50 -20.58
C ARG A 38 -15.13 15.38 -19.78
N VAL A 39 -16.41 15.10 -20.05
CA VAL A 39 -17.07 13.88 -19.53
C VAL A 39 -16.75 12.73 -20.50
N ILE A 40 -16.37 11.58 -19.96
CA ILE A 40 -15.99 10.38 -20.71
C ILE A 40 -16.94 9.21 -20.41
N ASP A 41 -16.86 8.14 -21.18
CA ASP A 41 -17.57 6.89 -20.94
C ASP A 41 -16.71 5.87 -20.16
N GLU A 42 -17.36 4.81 -19.66
CA GLU A 42 -16.73 3.70 -18.94
C GLU A 42 -15.64 3.02 -19.79
N ASP A 43 -15.97 2.72 -21.06
CA ASP A 43 -15.03 2.15 -22.03
C ASP A 43 -13.79 3.02 -22.25
N GLU A 44 -13.86 4.34 -22.09
CA GLU A 44 -12.71 5.24 -22.19
C GLU A 44 -11.91 5.31 -20.89
N ALA A 45 -12.57 5.23 -19.73
CA ALA A 45 -11.93 5.28 -18.43
C ALA A 45 -11.03 4.07 -18.15
N THR A 46 -11.37 2.89 -18.69
CA THR A 46 -10.69 1.60 -18.44
C THR A 46 -9.68 1.19 -19.52
N ARG A 47 -9.55 1.97 -20.61
CA ARG A 47 -8.98 1.54 -21.91
C ARG A 47 -7.44 1.38 -21.99
N LEU A 48 -6.77 0.98 -20.90
CA LEU A 48 -5.31 1.10 -20.72
C LEU A 48 -4.54 -0.18 -20.31
N SER A 49 -5.16 -1.35 -20.35
CA SER A 49 -4.55 -2.61 -19.89
C SER A 49 -3.91 -3.45 -21.01
N ASP A 50 -2.70 -3.09 -21.50
CA ASP A 50 -1.91 -3.98 -22.38
C ASP A 50 -0.39 -3.65 -22.56
N THR A 51 0.43 -4.71 -22.77
CA THR A 51 1.81 -4.77 -23.41
C THR A 51 3.10 -4.92 -22.54
N ARG A 52 4.16 -5.55 -23.12
CA ARG A 52 5.50 -5.99 -22.60
C ARG A 52 6.69 -5.19 -23.23
N PHE A 53 8.01 -5.50 -23.26
CA PHE A 53 8.90 -6.69 -23.06
C PHE A 53 10.40 -6.23 -22.94
N SER A 54 11.30 -6.86 -22.15
CA SER A 54 12.73 -6.41 -22.01
C SER A 54 13.73 -7.44 -21.34
N PRO A 55 15.09 -7.33 -21.51
CA PRO A 55 16.04 -8.48 -21.43
C PRO A 55 16.86 -8.87 -20.15
N ALA A 56 16.66 -8.41 -18.90
CA ALA A 56 17.60 -8.80 -17.82
C ALA A 56 17.49 -10.27 -17.32
N ASP A 57 16.45 -10.98 -17.78
CA ASP A 57 16.08 -12.39 -17.59
C ASP A 57 17.30 -13.35 -17.54
N VAL A 58 18.25 -13.17 -18.46
CA VAL A 58 19.43 -14.03 -18.62
C VAL A 58 20.32 -14.11 -17.37
N LYS A 59 20.37 -13.06 -16.54
CA LYS A 59 21.22 -13.06 -15.33
C LYS A 59 20.64 -13.96 -14.24
N PHE A 60 19.32 -13.89 -14.00
CA PHE A 60 18.67 -14.61 -12.91
C PHE A 60 18.86 -16.12 -13.03
N MET A 61 18.69 -16.68 -14.24
CA MET A 61 18.86 -18.12 -14.49
C MET A 61 20.28 -18.63 -14.15
N GLN A 62 21.30 -17.76 -14.16
CA GLN A 62 22.67 -18.14 -13.78
C GLN A 62 22.89 -18.12 -12.26
N ASP A 63 22.24 -17.21 -11.55
CA ASP A 63 22.34 -17.10 -10.09
C ASP A 63 21.49 -18.18 -9.39
N MET A 64 20.27 -18.43 -9.88
CA MET A 64 19.31 -19.35 -9.25
C MET A 64 19.74 -20.83 -9.32
N ILE A 65 20.46 -21.26 -10.37
CA ILE A 65 21.11 -22.59 -10.44
C ILE A 65 22.04 -22.84 -9.23
N VAL A 66 22.68 -21.79 -8.70
CA VAL A 66 23.60 -21.89 -7.54
C VAL A 66 22.83 -21.94 -6.22
N HIS A 67 21.67 -21.27 -6.16
CA HIS A 67 20.78 -21.25 -5.01
C HIS A 67 20.14 -22.63 -4.76
N HIS A 68 19.42 -23.15 -5.75
CA HIS A 68 18.72 -24.44 -5.64
C HIS A 68 19.63 -25.62 -5.26
N GLN A 69 20.88 -25.59 -5.70
CA GLN A 69 21.83 -26.67 -5.40
C GLN A 69 22.05 -26.85 -3.88
N GLN A 70 21.84 -25.80 -3.07
CA GLN A 70 21.93 -25.89 -1.62
C GLN A 70 20.66 -26.44 -0.96
N ALA A 71 19.46 -26.22 -1.52
CA ALA A 71 18.23 -26.83 -0.97
C ALA A 71 18.31 -28.36 -1.02
N VAL A 72 18.79 -28.90 -2.15
CA VAL A 72 19.07 -30.32 -2.36
C VAL A 72 20.11 -30.85 -1.34
N ASP A 73 21.24 -30.14 -1.17
CA ASP A 73 22.27 -30.50 -0.18
C ASP A 73 21.73 -30.50 1.28
N LEU A 74 20.75 -29.66 1.60
CA LEU A 74 20.09 -29.59 2.90
C LEU A 74 19.03 -30.70 3.07
N ALA A 75 18.21 -30.96 2.06
CA ALA A 75 17.18 -32.01 2.07
C ALA A 75 17.80 -33.41 2.28
N ALA A 76 18.94 -33.68 1.65
CA ALA A 76 19.69 -34.93 1.82
C ALA A 76 20.16 -35.21 3.26
N LEU A 77 20.13 -34.23 4.19
CA LEU A 77 20.44 -34.45 5.60
C LEU A 77 19.29 -35.06 6.40
N VAL A 78 18.05 -35.01 5.90
CA VAL A 78 16.86 -35.46 6.65
C VAL A 78 16.80 -36.98 6.81
N GLU A 79 17.33 -37.76 5.85
CA GLU A 79 17.38 -39.21 5.96
C GLU A 79 18.18 -39.63 7.21
N GLY A 80 17.51 -40.38 8.10
CA GLY A 80 18.10 -40.87 9.35
C GLY A 80 18.20 -39.86 10.49
N ARG A 81 17.76 -38.60 10.32
CA ARG A 81 17.75 -37.57 11.39
C ARG A 81 16.37 -37.17 11.88
N SER A 82 15.37 -37.14 11.00
CA SER A 82 13.96 -36.95 11.39
C SER A 82 13.18 -38.27 11.38
N ASN A 83 12.12 -38.33 12.19
CA ASN A 83 11.07 -39.34 12.12
C ASN A 83 9.66 -38.72 12.03
N ASN A 84 9.58 -37.41 11.80
CA ASN A 84 8.32 -36.72 11.51
C ASN A 84 7.96 -37.00 10.04
N SER A 85 6.77 -37.56 9.79
CA SER A 85 6.29 -37.90 8.44
C SER A 85 6.28 -36.70 7.50
N ASP A 86 5.97 -35.53 8.04
CA ASP A 86 5.60 -34.37 7.24
C ASP A 86 6.87 -33.64 6.81
N ILE A 87 7.90 -33.62 7.68
CA ILE A 87 9.25 -33.13 7.38
C ILE A 87 9.97 -34.06 6.40
N VAL A 88 9.81 -35.38 6.55
CA VAL A 88 10.34 -36.35 5.57
C VAL A 88 9.66 -36.18 4.20
N ALA A 89 8.36 -35.87 4.17
CA ALA A 89 7.63 -35.59 2.93
C ALA A 89 8.00 -34.23 2.29
N ILE A 90 8.33 -33.21 3.08
CA ILE A 90 8.88 -31.93 2.58
C ILE A 90 10.26 -32.16 1.96
N ALA A 91 11.18 -32.80 2.69
CA ALA A 91 12.53 -33.06 2.19
C ALA A 91 12.55 -33.88 0.89
N GLY A 92 11.66 -34.88 0.77
CA GLY A 92 11.52 -35.69 -0.44
C GLY A 92 10.91 -34.97 -1.66
N ARG A 93 10.31 -33.79 -1.48
CA ARG A 93 9.87 -32.92 -2.58
C ARG A 93 10.97 -31.98 -3.02
N ILE A 94 11.63 -31.30 -2.08
CA ILE A 94 12.77 -30.40 -2.32
C ILE A 94 13.89 -31.08 -3.13
N ASP A 95 14.22 -32.34 -2.81
CA ASP A 95 15.24 -33.12 -3.53
C ASP A 95 14.85 -33.43 -4.99
N ALA A 96 13.55 -33.43 -5.30
CA ALA A 96 13.00 -33.69 -6.63
C ALA A 96 12.81 -32.42 -7.46
N SER A 97 11.96 -31.48 -7.01
CA SER A 97 11.60 -30.30 -7.82
C SER A 97 12.83 -29.44 -8.13
N GLN A 98 13.62 -29.09 -7.12
CA GLN A 98 14.80 -28.24 -7.32
C GLN A 98 15.90 -28.89 -8.16
N ALA A 99 15.93 -30.22 -8.28
CA ALA A 99 16.83 -30.92 -9.19
C ALA A 99 16.40 -30.77 -10.67
N ASP A 100 15.09 -30.78 -10.94
CA ASP A 100 14.53 -30.60 -12.27
C ASP A 100 14.47 -29.10 -12.68
N GLU A 101 14.22 -28.18 -11.75
CA GLU A 101 14.39 -26.73 -11.95
C GLU A 101 15.84 -26.39 -12.38
N ILE A 102 16.83 -27.01 -11.73
CA ILE A 102 18.25 -26.90 -12.11
C ILE A 102 18.52 -27.44 -13.53
N ALA A 103 17.80 -28.47 -13.97
CA ALA A 103 17.92 -28.99 -15.34
C ALA A 103 17.32 -28.01 -16.36
N PHE A 104 16.10 -27.53 -16.08
CA PHE A 104 15.38 -26.55 -16.89
C PHE A 104 16.18 -25.26 -17.12
N MET A 105 16.70 -24.62 -16.06
CA MET A 105 17.46 -23.37 -16.19
C MET A 105 18.72 -23.53 -17.05
N ARG A 106 19.37 -24.70 -17.01
CA ARG A 106 20.54 -25.02 -17.83
C ARG A 106 20.18 -25.19 -19.31
N GLU A 107 19.01 -25.74 -19.61
CA GLU A 107 18.50 -25.88 -20.98
C GLU A 107 18.04 -24.53 -21.56
N TRP A 108 17.25 -23.75 -20.81
CA TRP A 108 16.79 -22.41 -21.21
C TRP A 108 17.95 -21.48 -21.61
N LEU A 109 19.05 -21.51 -20.83
CA LEU A 109 20.28 -20.77 -21.12
C LEU A 109 20.99 -21.30 -22.38
N ALA A 110 21.06 -22.62 -22.55
CA ALA A 110 21.73 -23.26 -23.69
C ALA A 110 21.03 -22.97 -25.03
N GLU A 111 19.69 -23.01 -25.07
CA GLU A 111 18.90 -22.63 -26.24
C GLU A 111 19.19 -21.19 -26.71
N ARG A 112 19.30 -20.27 -25.73
CA ARG A 112 19.52 -18.84 -25.94
C ARG A 112 21.00 -18.49 -26.16
N GLY A 113 21.86 -19.50 -26.28
CA GLY A 113 23.30 -19.36 -26.56
C GLY A 113 24.12 -18.80 -25.39
N GLN A 114 23.57 -18.82 -24.17
CA GLN A 114 24.17 -18.29 -22.97
C GLN A 114 24.92 -19.40 -22.19
N PRO A 115 25.99 -19.07 -21.46
CA PRO A 115 26.70 -20.08 -20.68
C PRO A 115 25.91 -20.41 -19.39
N ALA A 116 25.78 -21.70 -19.07
CA ALA A 116 25.15 -22.18 -17.83
C ALA A 116 25.99 -21.95 -16.55
N ALA A 117 27.12 -21.26 -16.66
CA ALA A 117 27.98 -20.84 -15.55
C ALA A 117 28.63 -19.50 -15.89
N MET A 118 28.80 -18.62 -14.89
CA MET A 118 29.49 -17.34 -15.10
C MET A 118 30.91 -17.57 -15.62
N GLN A 119 31.34 -16.77 -16.61
CA GLN A 119 32.76 -16.65 -16.91
C GLN A 119 33.45 -15.90 -15.77
N HIS A 120 34.37 -16.57 -15.06
CA HIS A 120 35.12 -15.99 -13.93
C HIS A 120 36.02 -14.82 -14.37
N HIS A 121 35.45 -13.64 -14.51
CA HIS A 121 36.18 -12.37 -14.56
C HIS A 121 36.63 -12.00 -13.15
N ALA A 122 37.94 -12.13 -12.89
CA ALA A 122 38.51 -11.95 -11.57
C ALA A 122 38.47 -10.48 -11.11
N GLY A 123 37.46 -10.15 -10.30
CA GLY A 123 37.44 -8.97 -9.41
C GLY A 123 36.32 -7.96 -9.66
N MET A 124 35.21 -8.12 -8.93
CA MET A 124 34.39 -7.04 -8.33
C MET A 124 33.53 -7.65 -7.22
N ASP A 125 33.64 -7.16 -5.98
CA ASP A 125 33.05 -7.82 -4.79
C ASP A 125 31.51 -7.79 -4.73
N HIS A 126 30.84 -6.92 -5.50
CA HIS A 126 29.37 -6.84 -5.53
C HIS A 126 28.67 -8.07 -6.12
N ALA A 127 29.35 -8.89 -6.93
CA ALA A 127 28.76 -10.10 -7.51
C ALA A 127 28.45 -11.19 -6.48
N ALA A 128 29.05 -11.12 -5.28
CA ALA A 128 28.91 -12.16 -4.26
C ALA A 128 27.61 -12.06 -3.41
N HIS A 129 26.89 -10.93 -3.43
CA HIS A 129 25.71 -10.74 -2.57
C HIS A 129 24.47 -11.49 -3.07
N HIS A 130 24.17 -11.45 -4.38
CA HIS A 130 22.98 -12.11 -4.94
C HIS A 130 23.04 -13.64 -4.81
N LEU A 131 24.24 -14.23 -4.85
CA LEU A 131 24.45 -15.68 -4.74
C LEU A 131 24.21 -16.25 -3.31
N MET A 132 23.82 -15.40 -2.34
CA MET A 132 23.82 -15.73 -0.91
C MET A 132 22.50 -15.38 -0.20
N MET A 133 21.44 -14.99 -0.93
CA MET A 133 20.17 -14.58 -0.31
C MET A 133 19.42 -15.81 0.25
N GLY A 134 19.00 -15.76 1.52
CA GLY A 134 18.39 -16.89 2.26
C GLY A 134 19.37 -18.01 2.69
N MET A 135 20.36 -18.31 1.84
CA MET A 135 21.32 -19.42 1.94
C MET A 135 21.83 -19.69 3.36
N ALA A 136 21.85 -20.97 3.74
CA ALA A 136 22.51 -21.47 4.94
C ALA A 136 24.03 -21.29 4.86
N THR A 137 24.62 -20.76 5.94
CA THR A 137 26.08 -20.63 6.03
C THR A 137 26.75 -22.00 6.26
N PRO A 138 28.02 -22.22 5.87
CA PRO A 138 28.71 -23.48 6.14
C PRO A 138 28.78 -23.88 7.61
N ALA A 139 28.66 -22.91 8.54
CA ALA A 139 28.54 -23.18 9.97
C ALA A 139 27.16 -23.76 10.34
N GLN A 140 26.07 -23.20 9.81
CA GLN A 140 24.71 -23.70 10.02
C GLN A 140 24.50 -25.09 9.39
N VAL A 141 25.04 -25.34 8.19
CA VAL A 141 25.01 -26.68 7.57
C VAL A 141 25.77 -27.71 8.43
N ALA A 142 26.94 -27.33 8.95
CA ALA A 142 27.72 -28.19 9.84
C ALA A 142 27.04 -28.43 11.20
N GLU A 143 26.34 -27.44 11.75
CA GLU A 143 25.54 -27.56 12.97
C GLU A 143 24.33 -28.49 12.77
N LEU A 144 23.52 -28.27 11.72
CA LEU A 144 22.38 -29.10 11.36
C LEU A 144 22.78 -30.58 11.19
N GLY A 145 23.94 -30.85 10.58
CA GLY A 145 24.50 -32.19 10.44
C GLY A 145 24.81 -32.93 11.75
N THR A 146 24.83 -32.24 12.89
CA THR A 146 25.06 -32.81 14.24
C THR A 146 23.79 -33.01 15.08
N LEU A 147 22.63 -32.58 14.60
CA LEU A 147 21.36 -32.67 15.32
C LEU A 147 20.55 -33.91 14.91
N GLU A 148 19.63 -34.33 15.79
CA GLU A 148 18.66 -35.42 15.56
C GLU A 148 17.28 -35.03 16.13
N SER A 149 16.20 -35.64 15.62
CA SER A 149 14.81 -35.48 16.09
C SER A 149 14.37 -34.01 16.16
N THR A 150 13.53 -33.63 17.13
CA THR A 150 12.88 -32.30 17.23
C THR A 150 13.84 -31.09 17.23
N ALA A 151 15.12 -31.29 17.57
CA ALA A 151 16.14 -30.25 17.45
C ALA A 151 16.62 -30.06 16.01
N PHE A 152 16.81 -31.17 15.28
CA PHE A 152 17.05 -31.17 13.84
C PHE A 152 15.84 -30.62 13.09
N ASP A 153 14.64 -31.13 13.39
CA ASP A 153 13.37 -30.72 12.77
C ASP A 153 13.21 -29.18 12.78
N ARG A 154 13.38 -28.56 13.95
CA ARG A 154 13.25 -27.11 14.11
C ARG A 154 14.28 -26.32 13.30
N LEU A 155 15.55 -26.73 13.33
CA LEU A 155 16.60 -26.01 12.60
C LEU A 155 16.50 -26.23 11.09
N PHE A 156 16.09 -27.42 10.64
CA PHE A 156 15.81 -27.71 9.23
C PHE A 156 14.70 -26.80 8.70
N LEU A 157 13.54 -26.76 9.37
CA LEU A 157 12.42 -25.89 8.98
C LEU A 157 12.81 -24.41 8.97
N GLN A 158 13.51 -23.93 10.01
CA GLN A 158 13.95 -22.53 10.10
C GLN A 158 14.99 -22.15 9.03
N LEU A 159 15.88 -23.07 8.65
CA LEU A 159 16.81 -22.85 7.55
C LEU A 159 16.11 -22.89 6.20
N MET A 160 15.15 -23.80 5.99
CA MET A 160 14.46 -23.98 4.71
C MET A 160 13.46 -22.85 4.43
N VAL A 161 12.64 -22.42 5.39
CA VAL A 161 11.78 -21.22 5.24
C VAL A 161 12.61 -20.00 4.85
N ARG A 162 13.78 -19.80 5.48
CA ARG A 162 14.68 -18.69 5.16
C ARG A 162 15.37 -18.85 3.80
N HIS A 163 15.73 -20.08 3.42
CA HIS A 163 16.32 -20.41 2.13
C HIS A 163 15.32 -20.07 1.00
N HIS A 164 14.10 -20.59 1.11
CA HIS A 164 13.01 -20.38 0.16
C HIS A 164 12.61 -18.90 0.06
N GLY A 165 12.50 -18.18 1.19
CA GLY A 165 12.28 -16.73 1.18
C GLY A 165 13.38 -15.96 0.43
N GLY A 166 14.63 -16.43 0.48
CA GLY A 166 15.73 -15.88 -0.31
C GLY A 166 15.63 -16.14 -1.82
N ALA A 167 14.98 -17.24 -2.23
CA ALA A 167 14.68 -17.50 -3.64
C ALA A 167 13.59 -16.54 -4.16
N ILE A 168 12.56 -16.28 -3.33
CA ILE A 168 11.51 -15.30 -3.62
C ILE A 168 12.10 -13.88 -3.68
N ASP A 169 12.98 -13.50 -2.74
CA ASP A 169 13.74 -12.23 -2.80
C ASP A 169 14.57 -12.10 -4.09
N MET A 170 15.12 -13.20 -4.61
CA MET A 170 15.85 -13.20 -5.89
C MET A 170 14.92 -13.01 -7.10
N VAL A 171 13.68 -13.50 -7.04
CA VAL A 171 12.64 -13.26 -8.06
C VAL A 171 12.12 -11.82 -7.99
N GLU A 172 11.79 -11.30 -6.80
CA GLU A 172 11.45 -9.88 -6.63
C GLU A 172 12.56 -8.96 -7.17
N THR A 173 13.84 -9.27 -6.86
CA THR A 173 15.02 -8.54 -7.37
C THR A 173 15.17 -8.63 -8.89
N LEU A 174 14.61 -9.65 -9.56
CA LEU A 174 14.52 -9.69 -11.02
C LEU A 174 13.42 -8.75 -11.51
N HIS A 175 12.20 -8.83 -10.97
CA HIS A 175 11.06 -8.02 -11.40
C HIS A 175 11.25 -6.50 -11.17
N ASP A 176 11.97 -6.12 -10.12
CA ASP A 176 12.32 -4.71 -9.81
C ASP A 176 13.25 -4.05 -10.85
N GLN A 177 13.94 -4.83 -11.68
CA GLN A 177 14.83 -4.28 -12.70
C GLN A 177 14.02 -3.77 -13.91
N PRO A 178 14.33 -2.57 -14.48
CA PRO A 178 13.56 -2.00 -15.58
C PRO A 178 13.46 -2.88 -16.83
N GLY A 179 12.39 -3.68 -16.87
CA GLY A 179 12.01 -4.52 -17.98
C GLY A 179 12.69 -5.89 -17.96
N THR A 180 12.00 -6.85 -17.33
CA THR A 180 12.48 -8.20 -17.02
C THR A 180 11.32 -9.19 -16.90
N ALA A 181 11.64 -10.48 -16.86
CA ALA A 181 10.72 -11.61 -16.70
C ALA A 181 9.62 -11.60 -17.77
N TYR A 182 10.01 -11.49 -19.04
CA TYR A 182 9.07 -11.31 -20.14
C TYR A 182 9.14 -12.39 -21.23
N ASP A 183 10.24 -13.15 -21.34
CA ASP A 183 10.23 -14.44 -22.03
C ASP A 183 9.18 -15.33 -21.32
N PRO A 184 8.13 -15.86 -21.99
CA PRO A 184 7.04 -16.52 -21.28
C PRO A 184 7.49 -17.72 -20.45
N VAL A 185 8.51 -18.45 -20.93
CA VAL A 185 9.08 -19.62 -20.27
C VAL A 185 9.97 -19.21 -19.08
N MET A 186 10.59 -18.02 -19.15
CA MET A 186 11.24 -17.40 -17.99
C MET A 186 10.22 -17.02 -16.90
N PHE A 187 9.11 -16.39 -17.29
CA PHE A 187 8.09 -15.90 -16.35
C PHE A 187 7.33 -17.05 -15.69
N GLU A 188 6.97 -18.06 -16.48
CA GLU A 188 6.41 -19.34 -16.03
C GLU A 188 7.32 -19.96 -14.96
N PHE A 189 8.62 -20.07 -15.23
CA PHE A 189 9.60 -20.57 -14.27
C PHE A 189 9.74 -19.72 -13.00
N THR A 190 9.84 -18.38 -13.12
CA THR A 190 9.96 -17.53 -11.91
C THR A 190 8.73 -17.62 -11.03
N ASN A 191 7.55 -17.82 -11.62
CA ASN A 191 6.30 -17.96 -10.89
C ASN A 191 6.11 -19.34 -10.29
N ASP A 192 6.38 -20.42 -11.03
CA ASP A 192 6.26 -21.78 -10.52
C ASP A 192 7.29 -21.99 -9.38
N LEU A 193 8.50 -21.43 -9.51
CA LEU A 193 9.49 -21.33 -8.42
C LEU A 193 8.94 -20.57 -7.22
N VAL A 194 8.41 -19.34 -7.36
CA VAL A 194 7.82 -18.61 -6.22
C VAL A 194 6.67 -19.40 -5.60
N LYS A 195 5.82 -20.03 -6.42
CA LYS A 195 4.65 -20.80 -6.00
C LYS A 195 5.02 -22.06 -5.22
N GLU A 196 5.99 -22.85 -5.68
CA GLU A 196 6.45 -24.04 -4.96
C GLU A 196 7.19 -23.64 -3.67
N GLN A 197 8.08 -22.65 -3.76
CA GLN A 197 8.86 -22.17 -2.62
C GLN A 197 7.97 -21.54 -1.54
N GLN A 198 6.91 -20.82 -1.94
CA GLN A 198 5.90 -20.30 -1.01
C GLN A 198 5.04 -21.44 -0.46
N ALA A 199 4.45 -22.32 -1.29
CA ALA A 199 3.64 -23.44 -0.83
C ALA A 199 4.36 -24.37 0.16
N GLU A 200 5.69 -24.49 0.07
CA GLU A 200 6.49 -25.16 1.09
C GLU A 200 6.72 -24.32 2.35
N ILE A 201 6.94 -23.00 2.26
CA ILE A 201 6.87 -22.08 3.42
C ILE A 201 5.52 -22.21 4.12
N ASP A 202 4.41 -22.27 3.39
CA ASP A 202 3.05 -22.29 3.96
C ASP A 202 2.77 -23.62 4.65
N ARG A 203 3.22 -24.74 4.06
CA ARG A 203 3.21 -26.06 4.73
C ARG A 203 4.06 -26.08 6.00
N MET A 204 5.14 -25.30 6.06
CA MET A 204 5.97 -25.14 7.26
C MET A 204 5.35 -24.17 8.29
N ASN A 205 4.60 -23.15 7.84
CA ASN A 205 3.97 -22.12 8.68
C ASN A 205 2.58 -22.50 9.20
N ALA A 206 1.78 -23.29 8.47
CA ALA A 206 0.50 -23.82 8.95
C ALA A 206 0.69 -24.69 10.21
N ILE A 207 1.77 -25.46 10.25
CA ILE A 207 2.22 -26.25 11.42
C ILE A 207 2.58 -25.36 12.64
N LEU A 208 2.82 -24.06 12.42
CA LEU A 208 3.00 -23.05 13.47
C LEU A 208 1.70 -22.27 13.79
N ALA A 209 0.76 -22.19 12.84
CA ALA A 209 -0.43 -21.33 12.91
C ALA A 209 -1.64 -21.94 13.66
N GLU A 210 -1.76 -23.28 13.78
CA GLU A 210 -2.82 -23.99 14.54
C GLU A 210 -2.80 -23.72 16.08
N LEU A 211 -2.18 -22.62 16.53
CA LEU A 211 -1.91 -22.28 17.92
C LEU A 211 -2.43 -20.88 18.34
N SER A 212 -3.18 -20.18 17.47
CA SER A 212 -3.74 -18.84 17.74
C SER A 212 -5.19 -18.88 18.24
N ASP A 213 -5.53 -17.97 19.17
CA ASP A 213 -6.88 -17.78 19.73
C ASP A 213 -7.61 -16.52 19.18
N ASP A 214 -6.99 -15.70 18.31
CA ASP A 214 -7.65 -14.49 17.76
C ASP A 214 -8.62 -14.87 16.62
N PRO A 215 -9.89 -14.39 16.63
CA PRO A 215 -10.91 -14.75 15.64
C PRO A 215 -10.62 -14.27 14.22
N ARG A 216 -9.63 -13.40 14.00
CA ARG A 216 -9.19 -12.96 12.66
C ARG A 216 -8.30 -13.98 11.96
N ALA A 217 -7.58 -14.82 12.70
CA ALA A 217 -6.47 -15.63 12.19
C ALA A 217 -6.83 -16.79 11.24
N ASN A 218 -8.11 -16.98 10.91
CA ASN A 218 -8.61 -18.07 10.05
C ASN A 218 -9.83 -17.62 9.20
N LEU A 219 -9.97 -16.32 8.90
CA LEU A 219 -11.11 -15.81 8.14
C LEU A 219 -11.09 -16.33 6.70
N ALA A 220 -12.21 -16.89 6.23
CA ALA A 220 -12.31 -17.37 4.86
C ALA A 220 -12.13 -16.24 3.82
N ALA A 221 -11.34 -16.50 2.77
CA ALA A 221 -11.04 -15.56 1.70
C ALA A 221 -12.24 -15.23 0.80
N GLY A 222 -12.21 -14.07 0.15
CA GLY A 222 -13.18 -13.64 -0.85
C GLY A 222 -13.13 -12.13 -1.17
N PHE A 223 -13.27 -11.77 -2.44
CA PHE A 223 -13.21 -10.37 -2.85
C PHE A 223 -14.37 -9.52 -2.32
N ARG A 224 -15.59 -10.07 -2.21
CA ARG A 224 -16.79 -9.35 -1.72
C ARG A 224 -17.56 -10.08 -0.61
N ASP A 225 -17.12 -11.29 -0.30
CA ASP A 225 -17.80 -12.29 0.52
C ASP A 225 -16.81 -13.09 1.39
N ALA A 226 -15.60 -12.55 1.60
CA ALA A 226 -14.73 -12.97 2.69
C ALA A 226 -15.46 -12.94 4.04
N GLU A 227 -15.03 -13.80 4.96
CA GLU A 227 -15.49 -13.77 6.33
C GLU A 227 -15.00 -12.48 7.03
N GLU A 228 -15.87 -11.86 7.83
CA GLU A 228 -15.61 -10.59 8.52
C GLU A 228 -15.57 -10.80 10.04
N ALA A 229 -14.52 -10.33 10.70
CA ALA A 229 -14.46 -10.23 12.17
C ALA A 229 -14.68 -8.77 12.60
N ILE A 230 -15.57 -8.53 13.57
CA ILE A 230 -15.87 -7.17 14.05
C ILE A 230 -16.08 -7.14 15.56
N SER A 231 -15.42 -6.18 16.24
CA SER A 231 -15.52 -5.97 17.68
C SER A 231 -15.63 -4.49 18.01
N ASN A 232 -16.64 -4.12 18.82
CA ASN A 232 -16.96 -2.75 19.25
C ASN A 232 -17.14 -1.69 18.13
N LEU A 233 -17.11 -2.12 16.87
CA LEU A 233 -17.51 -1.35 15.69
C LEU A 233 -18.83 -1.86 15.12
N ARG A 234 -19.41 -1.08 14.22
CA ARG A 234 -20.47 -1.50 13.30
C ARG A 234 -20.16 -0.95 11.91
N LEU A 235 -20.03 -1.84 10.93
CA LEU A 235 -20.03 -1.47 9.51
C LEU A 235 -21.38 -0.81 9.18
N VAL A 236 -21.32 0.44 8.69
CA VAL A 236 -22.48 1.29 8.35
C VAL A 236 -22.79 1.18 6.88
N ALA A 237 -21.75 1.20 6.04
CA ALA A 237 -21.81 0.99 4.61
C ALA A 237 -20.46 0.43 4.11
N ALA A 238 -20.51 -0.44 3.11
CA ALA A 238 -19.37 -0.80 2.28
C ALA A 238 -19.72 -0.41 0.84
N LEU A 239 -18.91 0.46 0.23
CA LEU A 239 -19.14 1.00 -1.10
C LEU A 239 -18.08 0.45 -2.06
N PRO A 240 -18.44 -0.27 -3.15
CA PRO A 240 -17.46 -0.71 -4.13
C PRO A 240 -16.83 0.49 -4.85
N LYS A 241 -15.63 0.29 -5.42
CA LYS A 241 -15.01 1.30 -6.28
C LYS A 241 -15.97 1.77 -7.39
N PRO A 242 -16.01 3.08 -7.71
CA PRO A 242 -16.79 3.60 -8.82
C PRO A 242 -16.39 3.04 -10.20
N THR A 243 -17.33 3.07 -11.13
CA THR A 243 -17.11 2.74 -12.54
C THR A 243 -15.94 3.55 -13.13
N GLY A 244 -15.06 2.89 -13.87
CA GLY A 244 -13.82 3.48 -14.39
C GLY A 244 -12.64 3.48 -13.41
N PHE A 245 -12.82 2.96 -12.19
CA PHE A 245 -11.79 2.76 -11.17
C PHE A 245 -11.59 1.28 -10.81
N TYR A 246 -11.88 0.38 -11.74
CA TYR A 246 -11.56 -1.06 -11.73
C TYR A 246 -11.68 -1.61 -13.16
N ASP A 247 -11.10 -2.78 -13.44
CA ASP A 247 -11.37 -3.55 -14.67
C ASP A 247 -12.69 -4.33 -14.46
N PRO A 248 -13.77 -4.07 -15.24
CA PRO A 248 -15.06 -4.76 -15.03
C PRO A 248 -15.00 -6.27 -15.24
N GLU A 249 -14.09 -6.76 -16.08
CA GLU A 249 -13.88 -8.19 -16.34
C GLU A 249 -12.95 -8.82 -15.30
N ASN A 250 -12.19 -8.01 -14.54
CA ASN A 250 -11.28 -8.46 -13.48
C ASN A 250 -11.24 -7.48 -12.29
N PRO A 251 -12.35 -7.35 -11.51
CA PRO A 251 -12.49 -6.30 -10.51
C PRO A 251 -11.59 -6.52 -9.27
N ALA A 252 -11.14 -7.75 -9.05
CA ALA A 252 -10.18 -8.12 -8.00
C ALA A 252 -8.71 -8.02 -8.46
N GLN A 253 -8.46 -7.74 -9.75
CA GLN A 253 -7.11 -7.69 -10.35
C GLN A 253 -6.32 -9.01 -10.25
N LEU A 254 -7.01 -10.15 -10.26
CA LEU A 254 -6.41 -11.49 -10.21
C LEU A 254 -5.54 -11.77 -11.45
N ALA A 255 -4.52 -12.60 -11.30
CA ALA A 255 -3.86 -13.24 -12.43
C ALA A 255 -4.89 -14.13 -13.19
N PRO A 256 -5.16 -13.92 -14.50
CA PRO A 256 -6.08 -14.76 -15.26
C PRO A 256 -5.64 -16.24 -15.30
N ARG A 257 -6.57 -17.18 -15.09
CA ARG A 257 -6.28 -18.63 -15.20
C ARG A 257 -5.83 -18.99 -16.62
N ILE A 258 -4.77 -19.78 -16.73
CA ILE A 258 -4.38 -20.47 -17.97
C ILE A 258 -5.38 -21.62 -18.15
N ALA A 259 -5.96 -21.74 -19.33
CA ALA A 259 -6.97 -22.75 -19.61
C ALA A 259 -6.34 -24.11 -19.97
N GLU A 260 -6.95 -25.19 -19.50
CA GLU A 260 -6.84 -26.52 -20.11
C GLU A 260 -7.59 -26.49 -21.45
N ASP A 261 -7.01 -27.06 -22.52
CA ASP A 261 -7.54 -26.95 -23.89
C ASP A 261 -8.81 -27.80 -24.10
N ALA A 262 -9.97 -27.17 -23.96
CA ALA A 262 -11.28 -27.82 -24.13
C ALA A 262 -11.65 -28.06 -25.62
N GLU A 263 -11.41 -29.29 -26.09
CA GLU A 263 -11.93 -29.94 -27.31
C GLU A 263 -12.04 -29.09 -28.60
N ALA A 264 -11.06 -29.26 -29.51
CA ALA A 264 -11.18 -28.78 -30.88
C ALA A 264 -12.12 -29.66 -31.73
N ASP A 265 -13.15 -29.08 -32.36
CA ASP A 265 -13.92 -29.76 -33.42
C ASP A 265 -14.49 -28.82 -34.52
N GLU A 266 -14.69 -29.40 -35.71
CA GLU A 266 -15.30 -28.86 -36.95
C GLU A 266 -14.88 -27.47 -37.52
N ALA A 267 -13.67 -27.37 -38.09
CA ALA A 267 -13.45 -26.65 -39.36
C ALA A 267 -12.22 -27.18 -40.13
N GLY A 268 -12.41 -27.66 -41.37
CA GLY A 268 -11.39 -28.46 -42.08
C GLY A 268 -10.40 -27.72 -42.99
N ASP A 269 -9.30 -28.43 -43.29
CA ASP A 269 -8.28 -28.21 -44.33
C ASP A 269 -7.47 -26.89 -44.32
N LEU A 270 -6.27 -26.94 -43.73
CA LEU A 270 -5.04 -27.15 -44.53
C LEU A 270 -3.87 -27.60 -43.63
N VAL A 271 -3.19 -28.68 -44.02
CA VAL A 271 -2.15 -29.33 -43.20
C VAL A 271 -0.74 -29.07 -43.76
N ASP A 272 0.20 -28.70 -42.90
CA ASP A 272 1.64 -28.86 -43.12
C ASP A 272 2.25 -29.65 -41.95
N THR A 273 2.95 -30.76 -42.24
CA THR A 273 3.36 -31.76 -41.25
C THR A 273 4.83 -31.63 -40.88
N ALA A 274 5.15 -30.81 -39.87
CA ALA A 274 6.54 -30.62 -39.40
C ALA A 274 6.70 -30.30 -37.90
N ARG A 275 5.92 -30.94 -37.01
CA ARG A 275 6.20 -30.99 -35.55
C ARG A 275 5.99 -32.42 -35.02
N PRO A 276 6.77 -32.89 -34.03
CA PRO A 276 6.41 -34.05 -33.23
C PRO A 276 5.17 -33.76 -32.37
N ASP A 277 4.39 -34.79 -32.11
CA ASP A 277 3.36 -34.79 -31.06
C ASP A 277 4.06 -34.71 -29.69
N ILE A 278 3.84 -33.64 -28.93
CA ILE A 278 4.03 -33.61 -27.48
C ILE A 278 2.64 -33.28 -26.92
N ARG A 279 2.07 -34.22 -26.19
CA ARG A 279 0.79 -34.06 -25.48
C ARG A 279 1.09 -34.24 -24.01
N GLU A 280 0.39 -33.45 -23.19
CA GLU A 280 -0.17 -33.88 -21.91
C GLU A 280 0.63 -34.95 -21.15
N GLU A 281 1.51 -34.50 -20.25
CA GLU A 281 1.63 -35.14 -18.95
C GLU A 281 1.11 -34.11 -17.92
N GLU A 282 0.27 -34.58 -17.00
CA GLU A 282 -0.54 -33.79 -16.06
C GLU A 282 0.30 -33.35 -14.84
N ASP A 283 -0.06 -32.26 -14.15
CA ASP A 283 0.44 -32.06 -12.78
C ASP A 283 -0.36 -32.96 -11.83
N GLU A 284 0.32 -33.86 -11.09
CA GLU A 284 -0.36 -34.96 -10.35
C GLU A 284 -1.33 -34.49 -9.24
N ASP A 285 -1.29 -33.21 -8.85
CA ASP A 285 -2.17 -32.60 -7.84
C ASP A 285 -3.35 -31.80 -8.44
N GLY A 286 -3.36 -31.46 -9.74
CA GLY A 286 -4.46 -30.77 -10.43
C GLY A 286 -4.69 -29.32 -9.99
N ASN A 287 -3.62 -28.53 -9.85
CA ASN A 287 -3.68 -27.17 -9.32
C ASN A 287 -3.86 -26.11 -10.43
N PRO A 288 -4.68 -25.06 -10.24
CA PRO A 288 -4.84 -24.02 -11.24
C PRO A 288 -3.52 -23.29 -11.53
N ARG A 289 -3.26 -23.06 -12.83
CA ARG A 289 -2.15 -22.23 -13.35
C ARG A 289 -2.69 -20.86 -13.77
N PHE A 290 -1.88 -19.81 -13.64
CA PHE A 290 -2.29 -18.42 -13.89
C PHE A 290 -1.24 -17.65 -14.71
N GLY A 291 -1.70 -16.79 -15.62
CA GLY A 291 -0.88 -15.88 -16.43
C GLY A 291 -1.09 -14.41 -16.04
N GLU A 292 -0.40 -13.48 -16.70
CA GLU A 292 -0.37 -12.07 -16.26
C GLU A 292 -1.53 -11.17 -16.70
N ARG A 293 -1.89 -10.24 -15.82
CA ARG A 293 -2.28 -8.88 -16.19
C ARG A 293 -1.81 -7.85 -15.15
N GLY A 294 -0.90 -6.96 -15.54
CA GLY A 294 -0.60 -5.72 -14.80
C GLY A 294 -1.05 -4.50 -15.62
N SER A 295 -1.84 -3.60 -15.04
CA SER A 295 -2.26 -2.37 -15.73
C SER A 295 -1.10 -1.38 -15.89
N LEU A 296 -1.08 -0.61 -16.98
CA LEU A 296 -0.17 0.53 -17.13
C LEU A 296 -0.38 1.59 -16.04
N LEU A 297 -1.58 1.65 -15.44
CA LEU A 297 -1.95 2.53 -14.34
C LEU A 297 -2.92 1.73 -13.45
N SER A 298 -2.52 1.33 -12.24
CA SER A 298 -3.34 0.49 -11.37
C SER A 298 -4.46 1.28 -10.67
N PHE A 299 -5.45 0.56 -10.14
CA PHE A 299 -6.64 1.16 -9.54
C PHE A 299 -6.61 1.22 -8.00
N ALA A 300 -5.44 1.25 -7.37
CA ALA A 300 -5.30 1.29 -5.91
C ALA A 300 -5.94 2.57 -5.32
N ASN A 301 -6.85 2.42 -4.36
CA ASN A 301 -7.38 3.53 -3.55
C ASN A 301 -6.32 4.00 -2.55
N THR A 302 -6.32 5.30 -2.23
CA THR A 302 -5.29 5.92 -1.38
C THR A 302 -5.90 6.84 -0.29
N ASP A 303 -5.17 7.83 0.23
CA ASP A 303 -5.65 8.70 1.31
C ASP A 303 -6.89 9.54 0.89
N MET A 304 -7.66 10.04 1.87
CA MET A 304 -8.88 10.82 1.63
C MET A 304 -8.97 12.10 2.46
N ALA A 305 -9.57 13.14 1.88
CA ALA A 305 -9.75 14.47 2.48
C ALA A 305 -11.22 14.86 2.58
N PHE A 306 -11.55 15.72 3.56
CA PHE A 306 -12.92 16.11 3.89
C PHE A 306 -13.08 17.62 4.08
N SER A 307 -14.22 18.16 3.68
CA SER A 307 -14.58 19.57 3.94
C SER A 307 -16.10 19.74 4.01
N GLY A 308 -16.64 19.92 5.21
CA GLY A 308 -18.08 19.96 5.46
C GLY A 308 -18.79 18.64 5.12
N ASP A 309 -19.59 18.63 4.05
CA ASP A 309 -20.26 17.45 3.50
C ASP A 309 -19.49 16.79 2.34
N LEU A 310 -18.34 17.35 1.95
CA LEU A 310 -17.50 16.82 0.86
C LEU A 310 -16.51 15.77 1.40
N LEU A 311 -16.41 14.63 0.72
CA LEU A 311 -15.35 13.64 0.87
C LEU A 311 -14.69 13.45 -0.51
N VAL A 312 -13.36 13.51 -0.58
CA VAL A 312 -12.59 13.17 -1.78
C VAL A 312 -11.63 12.03 -1.43
N ALA A 313 -11.74 10.90 -2.13
CA ALA A 313 -10.86 9.74 -1.96
C ALA A 313 -9.87 9.65 -3.13
N GLY A 314 -8.59 9.57 -2.80
CA GLY A 314 -7.48 9.40 -3.74
C GLY A 314 -7.46 8.02 -4.40
N ASN A 315 -6.84 7.95 -5.58
CA ASN A 315 -6.57 6.70 -6.28
C ASN A 315 -5.38 6.85 -7.25
N TYR A 316 -4.65 5.78 -7.53
CA TYR A 316 -3.55 5.79 -8.51
C TYR A 316 -4.00 6.25 -9.92
N HIS A 317 -5.28 6.05 -10.27
CA HIS A 317 -5.90 6.45 -11.54
C HIS A 317 -6.54 7.85 -11.53
N GLY A 318 -6.62 8.53 -10.37
CA GLY A 318 -7.33 9.80 -10.24
C GLY A 318 -7.88 10.07 -8.84
N PHE A 319 -9.12 10.54 -8.74
CA PHE A 319 -9.83 10.64 -7.45
C PHE A 319 -11.34 10.55 -7.62
N ASN A 320 -12.04 10.15 -6.55
CA ASN A 320 -13.50 10.04 -6.52
C ASN A 320 -14.08 11.00 -5.48
N VAL A 321 -15.12 11.73 -5.87
CA VAL A 321 -15.74 12.79 -5.06
C VAL A 321 -17.13 12.38 -4.62
N TYR A 322 -17.40 12.50 -3.32
CA TYR A 322 -18.64 12.09 -2.68
C TYR A 322 -19.25 13.23 -1.86
N ARG A 323 -20.56 13.21 -1.70
CA ARG A 323 -21.33 14.02 -0.76
C ARG A 323 -21.83 13.13 0.37
N LEU A 324 -21.55 13.50 1.61
CA LEU A 324 -21.99 12.79 2.81
C LEU A 324 -23.46 13.11 3.10
N GLY A 325 -24.28 12.07 3.33
CA GLY A 325 -25.63 12.24 3.85
C GLY A 325 -25.65 12.61 5.34
N ASP A 326 -26.83 13.02 5.85
CA ASP A 326 -27.06 13.30 7.28
C ASP A 326 -26.76 12.10 8.21
N ASP A 327 -26.67 10.89 7.65
CA ASP A 327 -26.31 9.63 8.32
C ASP A 327 -24.79 9.32 8.30
N GLY A 328 -24.04 10.08 7.51
CA GLY A 328 -22.61 9.88 7.22
C GLY A 328 -22.34 8.93 6.04
N ILE A 329 -23.34 8.56 5.23
CA ILE A 329 -23.12 7.65 4.09
C ILE A 329 -22.68 8.47 2.84
N PRO A 330 -21.52 8.16 2.22
CA PRO A 330 -21.07 8.81 0.99
C PRO A 330 -21.95 8.49 -0.21
N GLN A 331 -22.30 9.52 -0.98
CA GLN A 331 -23.01 9.43 -2.26
C GLN A 331 -22.11 9.98 -3.36
N LEU A 332 -21.78 9.17 -4.37
CA LEU A 332 -20.84 9.55 -5.43
C LEU A 332 -21.38 10.75 -6.23
N ALA A 333 -20.60 11.83 -6.27
CA ALA A 333 -20.91 13.06 -6.98
C ALA A 333 -20.20 13.12 -8.35
N SER A 334 -18.98 12.59 -8.46
CA SER A 334 -18.19 12.50 -9.70
C SER A 334 -16.96 11.60 -9.52
N SER A 335 -16.42 11.12 -10.64
CA SER A 335 -15.22 10.28 -10.71
C SER A 335 -14.22 10.91 -11.67
N ILE A 336 -13.09 11.42 -11.17
CA ILE A 336 -12.12 12.20 -11.95
C ILE A 336 -10.95 11.31 -12.31
N VAL A 337 -10.93 10.83 -13.56
CA VAL A 337 -9.80 10.06 -14.10
C VAL A 337 -8.69 11.04 -14.47
N CYS A 338 -7.58 10.98 -13.74
CA CYS A 338 -6.38 11.76 -14.04
C CYS A 338 -5.16 11.02 -13.49
N PRO A 339 -4.63 10.02 -14.22
CA PRO A 339 -3.73 9.04 -13.63
C PRO A 339 -2.40 9.63 -13.15
N GLY A 340 -1.84 9.01 -12.12
CA GLY A 340 -0.69 9.54 -11.40
C GLY A 340 0.16 8.55 -10.60
N GLY A 341 -0.42 7.48 -10.07
CA GLY A 341 0.18 6.76 -8.94
C GLY A 341 0.18 7.62 -7.66
N GLN A 342 0.02 7.02 -6.49
CA GLN A 342 -0.45 7.70 -5.27
C GLN A 342 -1.85 8.30 -5.45
N GLY A 343 -1.94 9.57 -5.85
CA GLY A 343 -3.20 10.29 -5.85
C GLY A 343 -3.71 10.68 -4.46
N ASP A 344 -2.87 10.65 -3.42
CA ASP A 344 -3.19 11.21 -2.10
C ASP A 344 -3.62 12.68 -2.22
N VAL A 345 -4.63 13.11 -1.45
CA VAL A 345 -5.35 14.37 -1.67
C VAL A 345 -5.42 15.28 -0.44
N SER A 346 -5.50 16.59 -0.65
CA SER A 346 -5.87 17.59 0.38
C SER A 346 -6.78 18.68 -0.18
N ILE A 347 -7.74 19.17 0.62
CA ILE A 347 -8.69 20.23 0.27
C ILE A 347 -8.30 21.54 0.95
N ALA A 348 -8.38 22.66 0.21
CA ALA A 348 -8.14 24.00 0.71
C ALA A 348 -9.12 25.00 0.07
N GLY A 349 -10.31 25.14 0.67
CA GLY A 349 -11.40 25.93 0.11
C GLY A 349 -11.88 25.33 -1.22
N ASP A 350 -11.93 26.14 -2.28
CA ASP A 350 -12.28 25.71 -3.64
C ASP A 350 -11.13 24.98 -4.37
N LEU A 351 -10.00 24.70 -3.71
CA LEU A 351 -8.86 23.96 -4.30
C LEU A 351 -8.73 22.54 -3.75
N LEU A 352 -8.35 21.62 -4.63
CA LEU A 352 -7.90 20.27 -4.31
C LEU A 352 -6.44 20.09 -4.78
N LEU A 353 -5.60 19.60 -3.89
CA LEU A 353 -4.22 19.17 -4.15
C LEU A 353 -4.19 17.65 -4.33
N MET A 354 -3.34 17.14 -5.22
CA MET A 354 -3.20 15.70 -5.47
C MET A 354 -1.74 15.33 -5.77
N SER A 355 -1.23 14.31 -5.07
CA SER A 355 0.09 13.72 -5.27
C SER A 355 0.19 12.92 -6.58
N VAL A 356 1.35 12.97 -7.24
CA VAL A 356 1.68 12.16 -8.43
C VAL A 356 3.14 11.75 -8.42
N GLN A 357 3.42 10.45 -8.51
CA GLN A 357 4.79 9.91 -8.55
C GLN A 357 5.15 9.10 -9.80
N ASP A 358 4.18 8.48 -10.47
CA ASP A 358 4.42 7.52 -11.56
C ASP A 358 5.07 8.20 -12.76
N SER A 359 6.07 7.56 -13.33
CA SER A 359 6.73 8.02 -14.56
C SER A 359 5.80 8.10 -15.78
N ARG A 360 4.75 7.27 -15.84
CA ARG A 360 3.82 7.20 -16.97
C ARG A 360 2.81 8.35 -16.98
N ALA A 361 2.67 9.08 -15.87
CA ALA A 361 1.70 10.14 -15.70
C ALA A 361 1.98 11.39 -16.55
N ARG A 362 0.91 12.04 -17.03
CA ARG A 362 0.98 13.14 -18.01
C ARG A 362 0.50 14.48 -17.47
N LYS A 363 1.09 15.57 -18.00
CA LYS A 363 0.73 16.99 -17.74
C LYS A 363 -0.71 17.35 -18.12
N ASP A 364 -1.37 16.52 -18.92
CA ASP A 364 -2.70 16.76 -19.49
C ASP A 364 -3.78 15.78 -19.00
N CYS A 365 -3.50 14.97 -17.96
CA CYS A 365 -4.30 13.82 -17.53
C CYS A 365 -4.50 12.74 -18.62
N GLY A 366 -3.76 12.80 -19.73
CA GLY A 366 -3.89 11.87 -20.84
C GLY A 366 -3.71 10.41 -20.42
N LEU A 367 -4.53 9.55 -21.00
CA LEU A 367 -4.62 8.14 -20.64
C LEU A 367 -3.45 7.32 -21.22
N GLN A 368 -2.95 7.71 -22.40
CA GLN A 368 -1.96 6.98 -23.21
C GLN A 368 -0.56 6.77 -22.60
N GLY A 369 -0.33 7.13 -21.34
CA GLY A 369 0.95 6.96 -20.65
C GLY A 369 2.13 7.69 -21.29
N ILE A 370 3.35 7.29 -20.91
CA ILE A 370 4.63 7.72 -21.50
C ILE A 370 5.64 6.57 -21.44
N GLU A 371 6.03 6.07 -22.59
CA GLU A 371 7.02 4.97 -22.76
C GLU A 371 8.49 5.47 -22.78
N SER A 372 8.72 6.73 -23.15
CA SER A 372 10.06 7.28 -23.36
C SER A 372 10.73 7.73 -22.06
N ASN A 373 12.03 7.48 -21.91
CA ASN A 373 12.81 7.83 -20.70
C ASN A 373 12.88 9.34 -20.41
N ILE A 374 12.70 10.19 -21.42
CA ILE A 374 12.66 11.65 -21.32
C ILE A 374 11.45 12.14 -22.11
N SER A 375 10.53 12.89 -21.49
CA SER A 375 9.36 13.44 -22.18
C SER A 375 8.92 14.81 -21.67
N ASP A 376 8.75 15.75 -22.61
CA ASP A 376 8.09 17.04 -22.38
C ASP A 376 6.62 16.92 -21.97
N GLU A 377 6.02 15.73 -22.02
CA GLU A 377 4.62 15.50 -21.60
C GLU A 377 4.51 14.96 -20.16
N ARG A 378 5.61 14.55 -19.51
CA ARG A 378 5.59 13.89 -18.20
C ARG A 378 5.19 14.80 -17.06
N PHE A 379 4.37 14.30 -16.14
CA PHE A 379 4.08 14.94 -14.86
C PHE A 379 4.44 14.03 -13.69
N ARG A 380 5.27 14.53 -12.78
CA ARG A 380 5.49 14.01 -11.42
C ARG A 380 5.57 15.23 -10.49
N GLY A 381 4.93 15.18 -9.33
CA GLY A 381 4.81 16.31 -8.40
C GLY A 381 3.35 16.56 -8.02
N LEU A 382 3.02 17.81 -7.66
CA LEU A 382 1.72 18.16 -7.08
C LEU A 382 0.76 18.73 -8.15
N ARG A 383 -0.39 18.09 -8.41
CA ARG A 383 -1.48 18.68 -9.21
C ARG A 383 -2.33 19.62 -8.36
N ILE A 384 -2.94 20.63 -8.98
CA ILE A 384 -3.84 21.58 -8.33
C ILE A 384 -5.12 21.70 -9.17
N PHE A 385 -6.27 21.37 -8.59
CA PHE A 385 -7.59 21.44 -9.20
C PHE A 385 -8.47 22.49 -8.52
N ASP A 386 -9.27 23.18 -9.32
CA ASP A 386 -10.45 23.94 -8.89
C ASP A 386 -11.62 22.97 -8.78
N ILE A 387 -12.22 22.90 -7.59
CA ILE A 387 -13.34 22.02 -7.23
C ILE A 387 -14.62 22.81 -6.89
N SER A 388 -14.69 24.10 -7.22
CA SER A 388 -15.89 24.93 -7.02
C SER A 388 -17.14 24.37 -7.74
N ASP A 389 -16.94 23.68 -8.88
CA ASP A 389 -17.85 22.67 -9.42
C ASP A 389 -17.26 21.26 -9.21
N VAL A 390 -17.61 20.64 -8.09
CA VAL A 390 -17.22 19.27 -7.75
C VAL A 390 -17.65 18.23 -8.78
N THR A 391 -18.64 18.52 -9.65
CA THR A 391 -19.07 17.61 -10.71
C THR A 391 -18.22 17.72 -11.98
N ARG A 392 -17.40 18.77 -12.09
CA ARG A 392 -16.47 19.01 -13.21
C ARG A 392 -15.14 19.67 -12.77
N PRO A 393 -14.34 19.06 -11.86
CA PRO A 393 -13.09 19.65 -11.42
C PRO A 393 -12.13 19.97 -12.57
N ARG A 394 -11.41 21.07 -12.43
CA ARG A 394 -10.55 21.62 -13.49
C ARG A 394 -9.12 21.75 -12.99
N GLN A 395 -8.16 21.11 -13.65
CA GLN A 395 -6.76 21.33 -13.32
C GLN A 395 -6.42 22.81 -13.61
N VAL A 396 -5.99 23.56 -12.60
CA VAL A 396 -5.67 24.99 -12.68
C VAL A 396 -4.19 25.28 -12.48
N GLY A 397 -3.47 24.40 -11.78
CA GLY A 397 -2.03 24.48 -11.57
C GLY A 397 -1.37 23.11 -11.50
N GLN A 398 -0.04 23.08 -11.55
CA GLN A 398 0.75 21.89 -11.28
C GLN A 398 2.20 22.26 -10.97
N VAL A 399 2.85 21.57 -10.03
CA VAL A 399 4.25 21.80 -9.65
C VAL A 399 5.06 20.55 -9.96
N GLN A 400 6.08 20.70 -10.81
CA GLN A 400 7.00 19.61 -11.18
C GLN A 400 8.15 19.56 -10.16
N THR A 401 8.37 18.39 -9.56
CA THR A 401 9.43 18.17 -8.56
C THR A 401 10.44 17.13 -9.05
N CYS A 402 11.68 17.15 -8.54
CA CYS A 402 12.72 16.24 -9.02
C CYS A 402 12.48 14.75 -8.71
N ARG A 403 11.61 14.46 -7.73
CA ARG A 403 11.29 13.11 -7.25
C ARG A 403 9.81 12.75 -7.30
N GLY A 404 8.96 13.65 -7.78
CA GLY A 404 7.51 13.51 -7.72
C GLY A 404 6.93 13.97 -6.38
N SER A 405 5.64 13.69 -6.21
CA SER A 405 4.93 13.87 -4.95
C SER A 405 4.42 12.50 -4.53
N HIS A 406 4.88 12.04 -3.37
CA HIS A 406 4.38 10.84 -2.73
C HIS A 406 3.23 11.26 -1.80
N THR A 407 3.55 11.88 -0.66
CA THR A 407 2.61 12.67 0.13
C THR A 407 2.88 14.17 0.02
N HIS A 408 1.91 14.97 0.46
CA HIS A 408 2.03 16.41 0.63
C HIS A 408 1.22 16.87 1.84
N SER A 409 1.56 18.02 2.44
CA SER A 409 0.97 18.45 3.72
C SER A 409 0.81 19.96 3.77
N ILE A 410 -0.38 20.47 4.13
CA ILE A 410 -0.68 21.91 4.10
C ILE A 410 -0.22 22.57 5.41
N VAL A 411 1.00 23.11 5.40
CA VAL A 411 1.68 23.70 6.55
C VAL A 411 1.04 24.99 7.03
N SER A 412 0.54 25.80 6.09
CA SER A 412 -0.21 27.03 6.38
C SER A 412 -1.06 27.45 5.20
N ALA A 413 -2.17 28.13 5.48
CA ALA A 413 -3.06 28.74 4.51
C ALA A 413 -3.42 30.16 5.00
N ASP A 414 -3.33 31.14 4.09
CA ASP A 414 -3.75 32.53 4.32
C ASP A 414 -4.60 33.04 3.14
N ASP A 415 -5.21 34.23 3.27
CA ASP A 415 -6.06 34.84 2.24
C ASP A 415 -5.36 35.06 0.87
N GLN A 416 -4.05 34.87 0.79
CA GLN A 416 -3.24 35.08 -0.41
C GLN A 416 -2.64 33.79 -0.98
N ARG A 417 -2.26 32.82 -0.14
CA ARG A 417 -1.50 31.63 -0.55
C ARG A 417 -1.65 30.43 0.40
N LEU A 418 -1.30 29.25 -0.12
CA LEU A 418 -0.97 28.06 0.66
C LEU A 418 0.56 27.88 0.68
N VAL A 419 1.07 27.31 1.78
CA VAL A 419 2.42 26.73 1.88
C VAL A 419 2.28 25.24 2.13
N VAL A 420 2.93 24.43 1.30
CA VAL A 420 2.81 22.97 1.27
C VAL A 420 4.19 22.33 1.36
N TYR A 421 4.38 21.34 2.23
CA TYR A 421 5.55 20.46 2.16
C TYR A 421 5.23 19.30 1.21
N ASN A 422 6.20 18.93 0.37
CA ASN A 422 6.11 17.83 -0.57
C ASN A 422 7.22 16.80 -0.31
N SER A 423 6.81 15.57 -0.02
CA SER A 423 7.67 14.40 0.07
C SER A 423 7.77 13.73 -1.30
N GLY A 424 8.99 13.48 -1.80
CA GLY A 424 9.21 12.79 -3.08
C GLY A 424 10.07 11.56 -2.90
N THR A 425 9.47 10.37 -2.97
CA THR A 425 10.15 9.07 -2.77
C THR A 425 10.73 8.50 -4.06
N SER A 426 10.05 8.67 -5.19
CA SER A 426 10.45 8.09 -6.48
C SER A 426 11.77 8.67 -7.03
N TYR A 427 12.40 7.96 -7.96
CA TYR A 427 13.77 8.19 -8.44
C TYR A 427 14.01 9.62 -8.96
N VAL A 428 15.22 10.15 -8.75
CA VAL A 428 15.60 11.49 -9.23
C VAL A 428 15.58 11.53 -10.75
N ARG A 429 14.89 12.52 -11.32
CA ARG A 429 14.81 12.69 -12.78
C ARG A 429 16.14 13.06 -13.42
N ASP A 430 16.26 12.68 -14.69
CA ASP A 430 17.33 13.09 -15.60
C ASP A 430 17.31 14.62 -15.79
N ASP A 431 18.48 15.26 -15.74
CA ASP A 431 18.62 16.73 -15.81
C ASP A 431 18.21 17.31 -17.17
N ARG A 432 18.10 16.45 -18.20
CA ARG A 432 17.57 16.79 -19.53
C ARG A 432 16.05 16.74 -19.61
N GLU A 433 15.36 16.05 -18.68
CA GLU A 433 13.90 16.12 -18.55
C GLU A 433 13.47 17.27 -17.62
N LEU A 434 14.17 17.43 -16.49
CA LEU A 434 13.90 18.51 -15.54
C LEU A 434 15.23 19.13 -15.04
N PRO A 435 15.64 20.29 -15.62
CA PRO A 435 16.90 20.93 -15.27
C PRO A 435 17.02 21.28 -13.77
N GLY A 436 18.14 20.87 -13.17
CA GLY A 436 18.41 21.03 -11.73
C GLY A 436 18.26 19.74 -10.92
N CYS A 437 17.67 18.69 -11.48
CA CYS A 437 17.58 17.39 -10.82
C CYS A 437 18.90 16.61 -10.94
N PHE A 438 19.52 16.33 -9.80
CA PHE A 438 20.77 15.56 -9.74
C PHE A 438 20.70 14.51 -8.63
N GLU A 439 20.95 13.24 -8.94
CA GLU A 439 21.18 12.21 -7.93
C GLU A 439 22.54 12.46 -7.24
N ARG A 440 23.61 12.57 -8.04
CA ARG A 440 25.01 12.69 -7.58
C ARG A 440 25.53 14.13 -7.68
N GLY A 441 24.72 15.09 -7.23
CA GLY A 441 24.99 16.54 -7.32
C GLY A 441 25.88 17.14 -6.23
N GLY A 442 26.40 16.34 -5.28
CA GLY A 442 26.96 16.87 -4.03
C GLY A 442 25.88 17.58 -3.23
N ASP A 443 26.17 18.78 -2.70
CA ASP A 443 25.19 19.60 -1.96
C ASP A 443 23.98 20.05 -2.81
N ASN A 444 24.03 19.87 -4.13
CA ASN A 444 22.94 20.14 -5.08
C ASN A 444 22.10 18.88 -5.42
N THR A 445 22.21 17.78 -4.67
CA THR A 445 21.38 16.58 -4.91
C THR A 445 19.90 16.82 -4.59
N ALA A 446 19.00 16.14 -5.30
CA ALA A 446 17.57 16.12 -5.00
C ALA A 446 17.18 15.11 -3.89
N LEU A 447 18.15 14.35 -3.39
CA LEU A 447 18.03 13.56 -2.15
C LEU A 447 18.27 14.46 -0.92
N PHE A 448 17.94 14.01 0.28
CA PHE A 448 18.21 14.73 1.55
C PHE A 448 17.63 16.16 1.59
N SER A 449 16.43 16.34 1.05
CA SER A 449 15.62 17.56 1.13
C SER A 449 14.13 17.23 1.06
N ILE A 450 13.31 18.13 1.58
CA ILE A 450 11.88 18.20 1.27
C ILE A 450 11.65 19.42 0.37
N ASP A 451 10.62 19.42 -0.47
CA ASP A 451 10.29 20.59 -1.29
C ASP A 451 9.23 21.46 -0.59
N VAL A 452 9.50 22.75 -0.42
CA VAL A 452 8.52 23.73 0.07
C VAL A 452 7.86 24.40 -1.13
N ILE A 453 6.55 24.23 -1.26
CA ILE A 453 5.75 24.73 -2.39
C ILE A 453 4.88 25.90 -1.92
N GLU A 454 4.89 26.99 -2.68
CA GLU A 454 3.97 28.12 -2.55
C GLU A 454 2.89 28.04 -3.64
N ILE A 455 1.62 28.17 -3.24
CA ILE A 455 0.46 28.18 -4.15
C ILE A 455 -0.32 29.49 -3.94
N PRO A 456 -0.20 30.48 -4.84
CA PRO A 456 -1.00 31.71 -4.75
C PRO A 456 -2.48 31.41 -5.03
N LEU A 457 -3.39 31.74 -4.11
CA LEU A 457 -4.83 31.47 -4.28
C LEU A 457 -5.45 32.24 -5.44
N ALA A 458 -4.94 33.45 -5.72
CA ALA A 458 -5.40 34.29 -6.82
C ALA A 458 -4.85 33.86 -8.20
N ASP A 459 -3.81 33.02 -8.25
CA ASP A 459 -3.26 32.44 -9.48
C ASP A 459 -2.56 31.09 -9.17
N PRO A 460 -3.31 29.98 -9.02
CA PRO A 460 -2.73 28.68 -8.71
C PRO A 460 -1.83 28.13 -9.83
N ALA A 461 -1.87 28.71 -11.04
CA ALA A 461 -0.95 28.35 -12.13
C ALA A 461 0.47 28.89 -11.90
N ALA A 462 0.63 29.88 -11.02
CA ALA A 462 1.93 30.42 -10.60
C ALA A 462 2.57 29.65 -9.42
N ALA A 463 1.98 28.51 -9.02
CA ALA A 463 2.50 27.65 -7.97
C ALA A 463 3.90 27.11 -8.29
N ARG A 464 4.77 27.04 -7.28
CA ARG A 464 6.21 26.77 -7.46
C ARG A 464 6.88 26.28 -6.17
N ILE A 465 7.97 25.53 -6.32
CA ILE A 465 8.93 25.31 -5.23
C ILE A 465 9.57 26.68 -4.88
N VAL A 466 9.70 26.99 -3.59
CA VAL A 466 10.30 28.24 -3.09
C VAL A 466 11.60 28.03 -2.31
N ASP A 467 11.76 26.87 -1.68
CA ASP A 467 13.01 26.36 -1.10
C ASP A 467 12.96 24.81 -1.07
N SER A 468 14.11 24.16 -0.89
CA SER A 468 14.22 22.72 -0.66
C SER A 468 15.06 22.41 0.61
N PRO A 469 14.51 22.61 1.83
CA PRO A 469 15.26 22.58 3.08
C PRO A 469 15.98 21.25 3.38
N ARG A 470 17.24 21.36 3.82
CA ARG A 470 18.13 20.25 4.18
C ARG A 470 17.89 19.73 5.61
N ILE A 471 16.66 19.34 5.95
CA ILE A 471 16.28 18.88 7.31
C ILE A 471 17.07 17.65 7.81
N PHE A 472 17.61 16.86 6.89
CA PHE A 472 18.45 15.67 7.09
C PHE A 472 19.90 15.99 7.49
N ALA A 473 20.30 17.26 7.43
CA ALA A 473 21.70 17.64 7.60
C ALA A 473 22.18 17.52 9.07
N GLN A 474 23.44 17.12 9.23
CA GLN A 474 24.12 17.07 10.53
C GLN A 474 25.65 17.23 10.38
N ASP A 475 26.28 17.98 11.27
CA ASP A 475 27.72 18.28 11.26
C ASP A 475 28.27 18.81 9.91
N GLY A 476 27.46 19.56 9.17
CA GLY A 476 27.82 20.07 7.83
C GLY A 476 27.78 19.02 6.71
N ARG A 477 27.15 17.86 6.94
CA ARG A 477 26.87 16.83 5.92
C ARG A 477 25.36 16.82 5.64
N ILE A 478 24.94 16.88 4.37
CA ILE A 478 23.51 16.80 4.02
C ILE A 478 22.89 15.42 4.35
N ALA A 479 23.66 14.35 4.15
CA ALA A 479 23.36 12.99 4.60
C ALA A 479 23.90 12.81 6.04
N GLY A 480 23.22 13.48 6.98
CA GLY A 480 23.57 13.51 8.40
C GLY A 480 22.96 12.36 9.21
N LEU A 481 21.76 11.92 8.81
CA LEU A 481 20.93 10.88 9.43
C LEU A 481 21.36 9.44 9.07
N TRP A 482 20.54 8.43 9.39
CA TRP A 482 20.85 7.01 9.21
C TRP A 482 21.20 6.65 7.75
N ARG A 483 22.15 5.71 7.62
CA ARG A 483 22.83 5.40 6.36
C ARG A 483 22.36 4.12 5.68
N GLY A 484 21.38 3.46 6.27
CA GLY A 484 20.93 2.14 5.87
C GLY A 484 21.79 1.02 6.46
N GLY A 485 21.20 -0.17 6.60
CA GLY A 485 21.88 -1.38 7.03
C GLY A 485 21.30 -2.01 8.30
N ASP A 486 21.87 -3.17 8.65
CA ASP A 486 21.63 -3.92 9.88
C ASP A 486 21.97 -3.12 11.16
N HIS A 487 21.06 -3.15 12.13
CA HIS A 487 21.29 -2.58 13.47
C HIS A 487 22.00 -3.55 14.44
N GLY A 488 22.16 -4.83 14.06
CA GLY A 488 22.83 -5.89 14.80
C GLY A 488 22.02 -7.20 14.93
N GLU A 489 22.63 -8.21 15.52
CA GLU A 489 22.03 -9.54 15.74
C GLU A 489 20.66 -9.46 16.44
N GLY A 490 19.60 -9.89 15.74
CA GLY A 490 18.21 -9.86 16.22
C GLY A 490 17.43 -8.57 15.91
N THR A 491 17.95 -7.70 15.04
CA THR A 491 17.30 -6.43 14.63
C THR A 491 16.90 -6.46 13.15
N GLN A 492 16.22 -5.41 12.68
CA GLN A 492 15.91 -5.21 11.26
C GLN A 492 17.05 -4.50 10.50
N GLU A 493 17.14 -4.75 9.19
CA GLU A 493 17.83 -3.84 8.27
C GLU A 493 16.90 -2.67 7.93
N THR A 494 17.26 -1.47 8.40
CA THR A 494 16.50 -0.24 8.17
C THR A 494 17.03 0.45 6.90
N ARG A 495 16.15 1.00 6.06
CA ARG A 495 16.58 1.72 4.83
C ARG A 495 17.38 3.00 5.13
N VAL A 496 18.12 3.49 4.14
CA VAL A 496 18.84 4.79 4.22
C VAL A 496 17.86 5.96 4.35
N THR A 497 18.19 7.00 5.13
CA THR A 497 17.35 8.19 5.32
C THR A 497 17.66 9.29 4.30
N ASP A 498 17.14 9.16 3.08
CA ASP A 498 17.33 10.11 1.97
C ASP A 498 16.06 10.85 1.50
N GLN A 499 14.89 10.50 2.07
CA GLN A 499 13.62 11.23 1.97
C GLN A 499 12.82 11.09 3.26
N CYS A 500 11.81 11.95 3.41
CA CYS A 500 10.65 11.64 4.23
C CYS A 500 9.57 11.00 3.35
N HIS A 501 8.86 10.03 3.90
CA HIS A 501 7.70 9.41 3.27
C HIS A 501 6.48 10.31 3.54
N ASP A 502 6.15 10.48 4.81
CA ASP A 502 5.12 11.38 5.32
C ASP A 502 5.72 12.48 6.22
N ILE A 503 5.05 13.63 6.27
CA ILE A 503 5.40 14.73 7.18
C ILE A 503 4.13 15.30 7.79
N THR A 504 3.62 14.67 8.85
CA THR A 504 2.42 15.16 9.54
C THR A 504 2.69 16.50 10.21
N VAL A 505 2.10 17.56 9.69
CA VAL A 505 2.18 18.91 10.26
C VAL A 505 1.11 19.12 11.32
N PHE A 506 1.43 19.89 12.36
CA PHE A 506 0.51 20.30 13.42
C PHE A 506 0.61 21.83 13.61
N PRO A 507 0.01 22.64 12.71
CA PRO A 507 0.31 24.06 12.58
C PRO A 507 -0.01 24.89 13.83
N SER A 508 -1.08 24.56 14.56
CA SER A 508 -1.48 25.28 15.79
C SER A 508 -0.45 25.18 16.93
N LEU A 509 0.42 24.16 16.90
CA LEU A 509 1.50 23.97 17.87
C LEU A 509 2.89 24.32 17.29
N ASN A 510 2.97 24.68 16.00
CA ASN A 510 4.21 24.91 15.26
C ASN A 510 5.14 23.69 15.21
N LEU A 511 4.58 22.49 15.24
CA LEU A 511 5.31 21.21 15.16
C LEU A 511 5.01 20.48 13.84
N ALA A 512 5.93 19.64 13.39
CA ALA A 512 5.65 18.57 12.44
C ALA A 512 6.47 17.31 12.77
N ALA A 513 5.96 16.14 12.42
CA ALA A 513 6.63 14.85 12.57
C ALA A 513 6.90 14.26 11.18
N GLY A 514 8.17 14.08 10.84
CA GLY A 514 8.58 13.40 9.61
C GLY A 514 8.84 11.93 9.89
N ALA A 515 8.14 11.05 9.18
CA ALA A 515 8.50 9.65 9.08
C ALA A 515 9.40 9.53 7.84
N CYS A 516 10.68 9.27 8.06
CA CYS A 516 11.70 9.38 7.02
C CYS A 516 12.50 8.10 6.95
N SER A 517 12.97 7.70 5.77
CA SER A 517 13.09 6.26 5.42
C SER A 517 13.91 5.35 6.35
N GLY A 518 14.80 5.88 7.20
CA GLY A 518 15.38 5.17 8.35
C GLY A 518 15.42 5.95 9.68
N ASN A 519 14.63 7.03 9.83
CA ASN A 519 14.53 7.87 11.01
C ASN A 519 13.13 8.49 11.20
N GLY A 520 12.63 8.48 12.44
CA GLY A 520 11.60 9.42 12.89
C GLY A 520 12.23 10.77 13.28
N ILE A 521 11.63 11.89 12.88
CA ILE A 521 12.12 13.24 13.19
C ILE A 521 10.99 14.17 13.66
N ILE A 522 11.32 15.17 14.49
CA ILE A 522 10.43 16.30 14.81
C ILE A 522 11.01 17.60 14.24
N LEU A 523 10.14 18.46 13.72
CA LEU A 523 10.45 19.77 13.15
C LEU A 523 9.74 20.91 13.90
N ASP A 524 10.46 22.01 14.13
CA ASP A 524 9.92 23.36 14.33
C ASP A 524 9.48 23.91 12.97
N ILE A 525 8.19 24.27 12.85
CA ILE A 525 7.57 24.86 11.65
C ILE A 525 7.03 26.27 11.91
N ALA A 526 7.49 26.96 12.97
CA ALA A 526 7.06 28.34 13.28
C ALA A 526 7.48 29.37 12.21
N ASP A 527 8.40 28.98 11.32
CA ASP A 527 8.54 29.55 9.98
C ASP A 527 8.19 28.45 8.96
N PRO A 528 6.97 28.45 8.39
CA PRO A 528 6.54 27.44 7.41
C PRO A 528 7.41 27.38 6.14
N LEU A 529 8.25 28.39 5.87
CA LEU A 529 9.17 28.39 4.73
C LEU A 529 10.57 27.84 5.09
N ALA A 530 10.91 27.77 6.38
CA ALA A 530 12.23 27.37 6.87
C ALA A 530 12.14 26.41 8.09
N PRO A 531 11.58 25.19 7.89
CA PRO A 531 11.48 24.17 8.94
C PRO A 531 12.84 23.76 9.49
N LYS A 532 12.90 23.49 10.79
CA LYS A 532 14.15 23.12 11.50
C LYS A 532 13.94 21.85 12.30
N ARG A 533 14.80 20.86 12.10
CA ARG A 533 14.77 19.62 12.89
C ARG A 533 15.14 19.90 14.35
N LEU A 534 14.30 19.45 15.28
CA LEU A 534 14.51 19.56 16.73
C LEU A 534 15.26 18.35 17.30
N ASP A 535 14.89 17.15 16.85
CA ASP A 535 15.44 15.87 17.31
C ASP A 535 15.26 14.79 16.21
N ASP A 536 15.98 13.67 16.32
CA ASP A 536 15.84 12.48 15.46
C ASP A 536 16.02 11.18 16.25
N VAL A 537 15.39 10.10 15.80
CA VAL A 537 15.50 8.75 16.37
C VAL A 537 15.62 7.69 15.27
N THR A 538 16.26 6.58 15.62
CA THR A 538 16.25 5.29 14.87
C THR A 538 15.69 4.22 15.81
N ASP A 539 15.01 3.22 15.27
CA ASP A 539 14.47 2.09 16.04
C ASP A 539 14.94 0.79 15.40
N THR A 540 15.46 -0.13 16.21
CA THR A 540 16.03 -1.40 15.75
C THR A 540 14.97 -2.42 15.32
N GLY A 541 13.69 -2.16 15.62
CA GLY A 541 12.55 -2.91 15.14
C GLY A 541 11.94 -2.40 13.84
N PHE A 542 12.40 -1.26 13.30
CA PHE A 542 11.84 -0.62 12.10
C PHE A 542 12.64 -0.99 10.84
N ALA A 543 11.96 -1.38 9.76
CA ALA A 543 12.55 -1.47 8.43
C ALA A 543 12.40 -0.16 7.63
N TYR A 544 11.26 0.52 7.77
CA TYR A 544 10.94 1.71 7.00
C TYR A 544 9.92 2.60 7.72
N TRP A 545 10.35 3.79 8.15
CA TRP A 545 9.45 4.74 8.81
C TRP A 545 8.49 5.35 7.78
N HIS A 546 7.21 5.06 7.96
CA HIS A 546 6.18 5.32 6.96
C HIS A 546 5.38 6.58 7.25
N SER A 547 4.63 6.60 8.36
CA SER A 547 3.82 7.76 8.74
C SER A 547 3.87 8.08 10.23
N ALA A 548 3.33 9.24 10.59
CA ALA A 548 3.38 9.81 11.93
C ALA A 548 2.03 10.46 12.29
N THR A 549 1.60 10.40 13.54
CA THR A 549 0.42 11.14 14.04
C THR A 549 0.62 11.58 15.49
N PHE A 550 0.30 12.83 15.80
CA PHE A 550 0.36 13.33 17.18
C PHE A 550 -0.91 12.97 17.95
N ASN A 551 -0.82 12.92 19.27
CA ASN A 551 -2.05 13.06 20.08
C ASN A 551 -2.59 14.50 20.03
N ASN A 552 -3.83 14.73 20.49
CA ASN A 552 -4.49 16.04 20.35
C ASN A 552 -3.74 17.21 21.04
N ASP A 553 -2.96 16.91 22.08
CA ASP A 553 -2.22 17.92 22.83
C ASP A 553 -0.79 18.13 22.30
N GLY A 554 -0.36 17.38 21.27
CA GLY A 554 1.00 17.44 20.71
C GLY A 554 2.11 16.99 21.67
N THR A 555 1.75 16.24 22.71
CA THR A 555 2.67 15.75 23.76
C THR A 555 3.17 14.33 23.49
N LYS A 556 2.59 13.64 22.51
CA LYS A 556 2.98 12.31 22.02
C LYS A 556 2.95 12.29 20.50
N VAL A 557 3.73 11.40 19.91
CA VAL A 557 3.64 10.99 18.50
C VAL A 557 3.71 9.47 18.39
N LEU A 558 2.87 8.91 17.53
CA LEU A 558 2.91 7.53 17.07
C LEU A 558 3.53 7.52 15.68
N PHE A 559 4.54 6.69 15.44
CA PHE A 559 5.12 6.41 14.13
C PHE A 559 4.80 4.98 13.68
N THR A 560 4.69 4.75 12.38
CA THR A 560 4.41 3.43 11.78
C THR A 560 5.62 2.88 11.01
N ASP A 561 5.78 1.55 11.01
CA ASP A 561 6.83 0.82 10.27
C ASP A 561 6.21 0.07 9.08
N GLU A 562 6.53 0.46 7.85
CA GLU A 562 6.10 -0.25 6.64
C GLU A 562 7.02 -1.45 6.32
N TRP A 563 7.09 -2.39 7.27
CA TRP A 563 7.86 -3.61 7.06
C TRP A 563 7.29 -4.44 5.90
N GLY A 564 8.15 -4.83 4.98
CA GLY A 564 7.75 -5.49 3.73
C GLY A 564 7.23 -4.56 2.63
N GLY A 565 7.24 -3.24 2.84
CA GLY A 565 6.93 -2.25 1.79
C GLY A 565 5.54 -2.43 1.18
N GLY A 566 4.54 -2.78 2.00
CA GLY A 566 3.15 -2.95 1.58
C GLY A 566 2.85 -4.18 0.71
N GLY A 567 3.84 -4.79 0.07
CA GLY A 567 3.64 -5.93 -0.83
C GLY A 567 3.64 -7.30 -0.13
N ARG A 568 4.31 -7.45 1.01
CA ARG A 568 4.63 -8.77 1.59
C ARG A 568 3.79 -9.15 2.83
N PRO A 569 3.61 -10.45 3.12
CA PRO A 569 2.92 -10.92 4.31
C PRO A 569 3.82 -10.82 5.55
N ARG A 570 3.62 -9.76 6.35
CA ARG A 570 4.47 -9.37 7.49
C ARG A 570 3.74 -9.31 8.85
N CYS A 571 2.62 -10.01 8.93
CA CYS A 571 1.86 -10.23 10.15
C CYS A 571 1.68 -11.73 10.46
N GLN A 572 2.57 -12.60 10.00
CA GLN A 572 2.42 -14.05 10.16
C GLN A 572 2.64 -14.49 11.62
N ALA A 573 2.12 -15.66 12.01
CA ALA A 573 2.26 -16.18 13.38
C ALA A 573 3.72 -16.43 13.82
N GLY A 574 4.67 -16.53 12.87
CA GLY A 574 6.11 -16.62 13.13
C GLY A 574 6.84 -15.28 13.22
N ASP A 575 6.20 -14.17 12.86
CA ASP A 575 6.84 -12.85 12.79
C ASP A 575 7.03 -12.21 14.18
N PRO A 576 8.13 -11.48 14.43
CA PRO A 576 8.29 -10.74 15.68
C PRO A 576 7.21 -9.66 15.85
N MET A 577 6.54 -9.65 17.01
CA MET A 577 5.60 -8.59 17.41
C MET A 577 6.24 -7.20 17.57
N THR A 578 7.57 -7.11 17.45
CA THR A 578 8.36 -5.89 17.49
C THR A 578 8.81 -5.39 16.10
N TRP A 579 8.45 -6.09 15.01
CA TRP A 579 8.78 -5.73 13.62
C TRP A 579 7.51 -5.45 12.84
N GLY A 580 7.45 -4.39 12.02
CA GLY A 580 6.17 -3.91 11.46
C GLY A 580 5.22 -3.42 12.55
N ALA A 581 5.77 -2.82 13.62
CA ALA A 581 5.06 -2.37 14.80
C ALA A 581 5.08 -0.83 14.88
N ASN A 582 4.00 -0.24 15.35
CA ASN A 582 3.93 1.19 15.63
C ASN A 582 4.75 1.54 16.87
N ALA A 583 5.54 2.62 16.82
CA ALA A 583 6.33 3.10 17.95
C ALA A 583 5.75 4.39 18.53
N ILE A 584 5.54 4.41 19.85
CA ILE A 584 4.94 5.52 20.58
C ILE A 584 6.04 6.27 21.35
N TYR A 585 6.16 7.57 21.09
CA TYR A 585 7.10 8.47 21.73
C TYR A 585 6.36 9.60 22.45
N ALA A 586 6.81 9.96 23.66
CA ALA A 586 6.49 11.24 24.28
C ALA A 586 7.40 12.34 23.72
N ILE A 587 6.91 13.58 23.71
CA ILE A 587 7.66 14.77 23.28
C ILE A 587 8.05 15.58 24.51
N GLU A 588 9.30 15.47 24.94
CA GLU A 588 9.81 16.01 26.21
C GLU A 588 10.95 17.01 25.94
N ASP A 589 10.78 18.27 26.34
CA ASP A 589 11.68 19.39 26.03
C ASP A 589 12.08 19.49 24.53
N GLY A 590 11.15 19.09 23.63
CA GLY A 590 11.33 19.08 22.18
C GLY A 590 12.02 17.81 21.62
N LYS A 591 12.17 16.77 22.43
CA LYS A 591 12.84 15.51 22.09
C LYS A 591 11.90 14.31 22.06
N LEU A 592 12.26 13.30 21.26
CA LEU A 592 11.52 12.05 21.17
C LEU A 592 11.98 11.07 22.26
N ALA A 593 11.10 10.77 23.21
CA ALA A 593 11.35 9.82 24.29
C ALA A 593 10.46 8.58 24.09
N PHE A 594 11.06 7.45 23.69
CA PHE A 594 10.37 6.17 23.44
C PHE A 594 9.57 5.71 24.66
N ARG A 595 8.40 5.12 24.43
CA ARG A 595 7.51 4.57 25.47
C ARG A 595 7.19 3.10 25.20
N SER A 596 6.61 2.76 24.05
CA SER A 596 6.18 1.39 23.73
C SER A 596 6.12 1.12 22.23
N LEU A 597 5.97 -0.17 21.89
CA LEU A 597 5.54 -0.64 20.58
C LEU A 597 4.11 -1.18 20.65
N TYR A 598 3.37 -1.08 19.54
CA TYR A 598 2.09 -1.75 19.33
C TYR A 598 2.04 -2.39 17.93
N LYS A 599 1.64 -3.66 17.83
CA LYS A 599 1.33 -4.34 16.56
C LYS A 599 -0.05 -4.99 16.65
N LEU A 600 -0.73 -5.12 15.51
CA LEU A 600 -1.95 -5.92 15.38
C LEU A 600 -1.76 -7.29 16.04
N PRO A 601 -2.62 -7.72 16.99
CA PRO A 601 -2.45 -8.98 17.71
C PRO A 601 -2.96 -10.20 16.92
N ALA A 602 -3.62 -10.00 15.80
CA ALA A 602 -4.04 -11.05 14.89
C ALA A 602 -2.92 -11.45 13.93
N PRO A 603 -2.49 -12.72 13.93
CA PRO A 603 -1.66 -13.23 12.87
C PRO A 603 -2.50 -13.42 11.59
N GLN A 604 -1.91 -13.07 10.45
CA GLN A 604 -2.50 -13.19 9.11
C GLN A 604 -1.77 -14.28 8.29
N SER A 605 -2.33 -14.67 7.16
CA SER A 605 -1.76 -15.67 6.24
C SER A 605 -0.62 -15.12 5.36
N ASP A 606 -0.02 -16.01 4.56
CA ASP A 606 0.96 -15.72 3.52
C ASP A 606 0.37 -15.01 2.28
N VAL A 607 -0.91 -15.26 1.94
CA VAL A 607 -1.63 -14.52 0.88
C VAL A 607 -2.08 -13.12 1.33
N GLU A 608 -1.85 -12.76 2.59
CA GLU A 608 -2.25 -11.47 3.18
C GLU A 608 -1.06 -10.51 3.33
N ASN A 609 -0.87 -9.64 2.35
CA ASN A 609 0.03 -8.49 2.47
C ASN A 609 -0.40 -7.64 3.68
N CYS A 610 0.43 -7.56 4.73
CA CYS A 610 0.00 -6.97 6.00
C CYS A 610 1.06 -6.09 6.64
N VAL A 611 0.68 -4.84 6.89
CA VAL A 611 1.53 -3.76 7.39
C VAL A 611 0.70 -2.60 7.94
N ALA A 612 1.25 -1.79 8.85
CA ALA A 612 0.60 -0.58 9.34
C ALA A 612 0.71 0.57 8.32
N HIS A 613 -0.42 1.21 7.99
CA HIS A 613 -0.48 2.34 7.05
C HIS A 613 -1.06 3.61 7.71
N ASN A 614 -1.99 4.33 7.07
CA ASN A 614 -2.43 5.66 7.53
C ASN A 614 -3.66 5.65 8.45
N GLY A 615 -3.65 6.54 9.43
CA GLY A 615 -4.63 6.58 10.53
C GLY A 615 -4.88 7.98 11.08
N SER A 616 -5.70 8.09 12.12
CA SER A 616 -6.00 9.38 12.77
C SER A 616 -6.44 9.24 14.22
N ILE A 617 -6.41 10.34 14.98
CA ILE A 617 -6.96 10.38 16.34
C ILE A 617 -8.50 10.35 16.35
N ILE A 618 -9.07 9.57 17.27
CA ILE A 618 -10.48 9.66 17.64
C ILE A 618 -10.60 10.63 18.83
N PRO A 619 -11.29 11.77 18.69
CA PRO A 619 -11.23 12.90 19.62
C PRO A 619 -12.10 12.71 20.88
N VAL A 620 -11.78 11.74 21.73
CA VAL A 620 -12.45 11.56 23.03
C VAL A 620 -11.80 12.47 24.11
N PRO A 621 -12.55 13.32 24.84
CA PRO A 621 -11.97 14.24 25.82
C PRO A 621 -11.08 13.55 26.88
N GLY A 622 -9.82 13.96 26.95
CA GLY A 622 -8.85 13.44 27.92
C GLY A 622 -8.59 11.93 27.79
N ARG A 623 -8.61 11.41 26.56
CA ARG A 623 -8.03 10.12 26.15
C ARG A 623 -7.30 10.31 24.84
N ASP A 624 -6.22 9.57 24.64
CA ASP A 624 -5.52 9.48 23.37
C ASP A 624 -5.94 8.17 22.71
N ILE A 625 -6.81 8.26 21.70
CA ILE A 625 -7.30 7.11 20.94
C ILE A 625 -6.95 7.34 19.47
N PHE A 626 -6.52 6.30 18.79
CA PHE A 626 -6.10 6.33 17.39
C PHE A 626 -6.77 5.18 16.62
N VAL A 627 -7.19 5.42 15.38
CA VAL A 627 -7.60 4.37 14.44
C VAL A 627 -6.48 4.17 13.42
N GLN A 628 -5.98 2.94 13.36
CA GLN A 628 -4.93 2.47 12.46
C GLN A 628 -5.55 1.66 11.32
N ALA A 629 -5.20 1.98 10.08
CA ALA A 629 -5.40 1.09 8.93
C ALA A 629 -4.26 0.08 8.82
N TRP A 630 -4.59 -1.17 8.53
CA TRP A 630 -3.64 -2.20 8.16
C TRP A 630 -3.94 -2.71 6.75
N TYR A 631 -2.88 -3.00 5.99
CA TYR A 631 -3.02 -3.82 4.78
C TYR A 631 -3.43 -5.23 5.19
N GLN A 632 -4.34 -5.82 4.41
CA GLN A 632 -5.27 -6.94 4.68
C GLN A 632 -5.81 -7.16 6.11
N GLY A 633 -5.04 -7.07 7.19
CA GLY A 633 -5.46 -7.16 8.61
C GLY A 633 -6.29 -5.99 9.16
N GLY A 634 -7.13 -5.39 8.31
CA GLY A 634 -8.28 -4.60 8.74
C GLY A 634 -7.98 -3.21 9.32
N ILE A 635 -8.85 -2.79 10.25
CA ILE A 635 -8.67 -1.57 11.06
C ILE A 635 -8.64 -1.93 12.54
N SER A 636 -7.73 -1.27 13.27
CA SER A 636 -7.55 -1.44 14.70
C SER A 636 -7.68 -0.08 15.40
N VAL A 637 -8.55 0.00 16.40
CA VAL A 637 -8.73 1.19 17.24
C VAL A 637 -7.99 0.97 18.55
N ILE A 638 -7.02 1.83 18.83
CA ILE A 638 -6.02 1.69 19.88
C ILE A 638 -6.22 2.82 20.90
N ASP A 639 -6.32 2.49 22.19
CA ASP A 639 -6.13 3.48 23.26
C ASP A 639 -4.64 3.51 23.65
N PHE A 640 -4.05 4.71 23.62
CA PHE A 640 -2.67 4.99 24.01
C PHE A 640 -2.58 6.15 25.01
N THR A 641 -3.66 6.38 25.77
CA THR A 641 -3.73 7.37 26.85
C THR A 641 -2.64 7.11 27.90
N ASP A 642 -2.40 5.84 28.24
CA ASP A 642 -1.12 5.40 28.76
C ASP A 642 -0.21 4.98 27.59
N ALA A 643 0.87 5.74 27.38
CA ALA A 643 1.80 5.49 26.27
C ALA A 643 2.76 4.31 26.55
N GLU A 644 2.84 3.82 27.79
CA GLU A 644 3.63 2.63 28.15
C GLU A 644 2.84 1.33 27.89
N ASN A 645 1.50 1.40 27.87
CA ASN A 645 0.61 0.24 27.80
C ASN A 645 -0.55 0.44 26.78
N PRO A 646 -0.26 0.63 25.47
CA PRO A 646 -1.30 0.76 24.44
C PRO A 646 -2.06 -0.56 24.24
N PHE A 647 -3.35 -0.49 23.93
CA PHE A 647 -4.18 -1.69 23.71
C PHE A 647 -5.34 -1.46 22.72
N GLU A 648 -5.75 -2.54 22.06
CA GLU A 648 -6.88 -2.55 21.12
C GLU A 648 -8.21 -2.46 21.89
N ILE A 649 -9.11 -1.58 21.45
CA ILE A 649 -10.45 -1.37 22.04
C ILE A 649 -11.59 -1.67 21.07
N ALA A 650 -11.32 -1.68 19.76
CA ALA A 650 -12.28 -2.04 18.71
C ALA A 650 -11.51 -2.45 17.44
N TYR A 651 -12.09 -3.33 16.61
CA TYR A 651 -11.51 -3.71 15.32
C TYR A 651 -12.59 -4.07 14.30
N PHE A 652 -12.18 -4.08 13.03
CA PHE A 652 -12.88 -4.74 11.93
C PHE A 652 -11.83 -5.35 11.00
N ASP A 653 -12.04 -6.57 10.53
CA ASP A 653 -11.12 -7.28 9.65
C ASP A 653 -11.86 -8.16 8.62
N ARG A 654 -11.19 -8.51 7.52
CA ARG A 654 -11.68 -9.45 6.49
C ARG A 654 -10.58 -10.44 6.12
N GLY A 655 -10.97 -11.67 5.86
CA GLY A 655 -10.07 -12.65 5.23
C GLY A 655 -9.55 -12.22 3.85
N PRO A 656 -8.65 -13.03 3.27
CA PRO A 656 -7.86 -12.66 2.09
C PRO A 656 -8.71 -12.20 0.90
N VAL A 657 -8.16 -11.37 0.02
CA VAL A 657 -8.82 -10.97 -1.23
C VAL A 657 -9.10 -12.18 -2.15
N ASP A 658 -8.19 -13.15 -2.19
CA ASP A 658 -8.30 -14.41 -2.91
C ASP A 658 -7.65 -15.55 -2.08
N ALA A 659 -8.05 -16.80 -2.31
CA ALA A 659 -7.53 -17.95 -1.55
C ALA A 659 -6.21 -18.52 -2.11
N ASP A 660 -5.95 -18.31 -3.40
CA ASP A 660 -4.82 -18.91 -4.13
C ASP A 660 -3.74 -17.85 -4.48
N GLN A 661 -4.02 -16.55 -4.31
CA GLN A 661 -3.17 -15.44 -4.77
C GLN A 661 -3.01 -14.33 -3.72
N LEU A 662 -1.76 -13.93 -3.45
CA LEU A 662 -1.50 -12.66 -2.77
C LEU A 662 -1.88 -11.50 -3.69
N ILE A 663 -2.92 -10.76 -3.31
CA ILE A 663 -3.38 -9.53 -3.97
C ILE A 663 -3.31 -8.38 -2.98
N THR A 664 -2.68 -7.26 -3.36
CA THR A 664 -2.57 -6.08 -2.50
C THR A 664 -3.96 -5.57 -2.09
N GLY A 665 -4.29 -5.68 -0.79
CA GLY A 665 -5.63 -5.41 -0.26
C GLY A 665 -5.63 -4.86 1.17
N GLY A 666 -6.82 -4.78 1.78
CA GLY A 666 -7.02 -4.11 3.06
C GLY A 666 -6.98 -2.59 2.96
N TYR A 667 -6.75 -1.91 4.07
CA TYR A 667 -6.99 -0.47 4.18
C TYR A 667 -5.73 0.36 4.01
N TRP A 668 -5.77 1.31 3.07
CA TRP A 668 -4.75 2.33 2.89
C TRP A 668 -4.83 3.40 3.98
N SER A 669 -6.03 3.90 4.26
CA SER A 669 -6.25 4.89 5.32
C SER A 669 -7.53 4.62 6.09
N ALA A 670 -7.56 5.00 7.37
CA ALA A 670 -8.74 4.96 8.21
C ALA A 670 -8.82 6.25 9.05
N TYR A 671 -9.82 7.10 8.77
CA TYR A 671 -9.91 8.44 9.34
C TYR A 671 -11.22 8.70 10.07
N TRP A 672 -11.14 9.32 11.25
CA TRP A 672 -12.31 9.78 11.99
C TRP A 672 -12.78 11.16 11.47
N TYR A 673 -14.03 11.22 11.03
CA TYR A 673 -14.67 12.47 10.61
C TYR A 673 -16.17 12.46 10.96
N ASN A 674 -16.67 13.53 11.58
CA ASN A 674 -18.08 13.76 11.90
C ASN A 674 -18.85 12.53 12.46
N GLY A 675 -18.25 11.78 13.40
CA GLY A 675 -18.89 10.64 14.05
C GLY A 675 -18.79 9.30 13.32
N ARG A 676 -17.98 9.21 12.28
CA ARG A 676 -17.69 7.96 11.55
C ARG A 676 -16.19 7.76 11.42
N ILE A 677 -15.79 6.50 11.26
CA ILE A 677 -14.50 6.13 10.68
C ILE A 677 -14.77 5.84 9.20
N TYR A 678 -14.10 6.52 8.29
CA TYR A 678 -14.10 6.19 6.87
C TYR A 678 -12.79 5.48 6.56
N ALA A 679 -12.81 4.39 5.79
CA ALA A 679 -11.60 3.64 5.46
C ALA A 679 -11.54 3.27 3.97
N THR A 680 -10.44 3.66 3.29
CA THR A 680 -10.22 3.35 1.88
C THR A 680 -9.56 1.98 1.75
N GLU A 681 -10.29 1.01 1.19
CA GLU A 681 -9.79 -0.34 0.92
C GLU A 681 -9.15 -0.35 -0.48
N ILE A 682 -7.88 -0.76 -0.57
CA ILE A 682 -7.01 -0.66 -1.74
C ILE A 682 -7.65 -1.26 -2.99
N SER A 683 -8.33 -2.40 -2.84
CA SER A 683 -8.84 -3.24 -3.92
C SER A 683 -10.37 -3.27 -3.98
N ARG A 684 -11.06 -3.29 -2.83
CA ARG A 684 -12.52 -3.46 -2.70
C ARG A 684 -13.29 -2.13 -2.85
N GLY A 685 -12.89 -1.04 -2.19
CA GLY A 685 -13.68 0.22 -2.20
C GLY A 685 -13.48 1.18 -1.01
N LEU A 686 -14.60 1.68 -0.47
CA LEU A 686 -14.66 2.64 0.64
C LEU A 686 -15.68 2.18 1.69
N ASP A 687 -15.21 1.90 2.90
CA ASP A 687 -16.05 1.46 4.02
C ASP A 687 -16.27 2.59 5.03
N VAL A 688 -17.38 2.49 5.76
CA VAL A 688 -17.80 3.46 6.78
C VAL A 688 -18.20 2.71 8.04
N PHE A 689 -17.59 3.03 9.17
CA PHE A 689 -17.85 2.42 10.48
C PHE A 689 -18.36 3.45 11.48
N ALA A 690 -19.07 2.95 12.49
CA ALA A 690 -19.41 3.69 13.70
C ALA A 690 -18.92 2.91 14.94
N LEU A 691 -18.39 3.62 15.94
CA LEU A 691 -18.11 3.05 17.25
C LEU A 691 -19.42 2.60 17.91
N SER A 692 -19.36 1.48 18.64
CA SER A 692 -20.45 0.99 19.48
C SER A 692 -20.07 1.10 20.96
N PRO A 693 -20.99 1.48 21.86
CA PRO A 693 -20.71 1.50 23.30
C PRO A 693 -20.28 0.13 23.80
N SER A 694 -19.19 0.09 24.57
CA SER A 694 -18.53 -1.13 25.03
C SER A 694 -18.03 -0.99 26.47
N GLU A 695 -17.29 -1.98 26.98
CA GLU A 695 -16.56 -1.85 28.24
C GLU A 695 -15.39 -0.87 28.17
N PHE A 696 -14.90 -0.55 26.95
CA PHE A 696 -13.81 0.39 26.73
C PHE A 696 -14.26 1.82 26.43
N LEU A 697 -15.46 2.02 25.86
CA LEU A 697 -15.98 3.33 25.48
C LEU A 697 -17.47 3.47 25.84
N THR A 698 -17.78 4.46 26.67
CA THR A 698 -19.16 4.80 27.02
C THR A 698 -19.88 5.55 25.88
N ALA A 699 -21.22 5.51 25.87
CA ALA A 699 -22.01 6.23 24.87
C ALA A 699 -21.77 7.76 24.94
N GLU A 700 -21.52 8.28 26.14
CA GLU A 700 -21.19 9.68 26.40
C GLU A 700 -19.80 10.08 25.89
N GLU A 701 -18.84 9.14 25.83
CA GLU A 701 -17.52 9.38 25.23
C GLU A 701 -17.58 9.37 23.70
N ILE A 702 -18.34 8.44 23.11
CA ILE A 702 -18.57 8.40 21.66
C ILE A 702 -19.29 9.69 21.24
N ALA A 703 -20.37 10.08 21.92
CA ALA A 703 -21.07 11.34 21.68
C ALA A 703 -20.20 12.58 21.92
N ALA A 704 -19.17 12.50 22.77
CA ALA A 704 -18.19 13.57 22.94
C ALA A 704 -17.19 13.66 21.77
N ALA A 705 -16.81 12.53 21.17
CA ALA A 705 -16.02 12.51 19.93
C ALA A 705 -16.83 12.95 18.70
N GLU A 706 -18.14 12.65 18.67
CA GLU A 706 -19.07 13.23 17.68
C GLU A 706 -19.23 14.75 17.86
N ALA A 707 -19.11 15.26 19.09
CA ALA A 707 -19.20 16.69 19.42
C ALA A 707 -17.85 17.44 19.37
N ALA A 708 -16.79 16.84 18.81
CA ALA A 708 -15.49 17.48 18.65
C ALA A 708 -15.53 18.62 17.62
N GLN A 709 -14.88 19.72 17.94
CA GLN A 709 -14.86 20.95 17.16
C GLN A 709 -13.47 21.12 16.52
N TYR A 710 -13.42 20.91 15.20
CA TYR A 710 -12.26 21.13 14.34
C TYR A 710 -12.24 22.58 13.85
N ASP A 711 -11.08 23.22 13.85
CA ASP A 711 -10.92 24.52 13.17
C ASP A 711 -11.04 24.34 11.64
N GLY A 712 -11.55 25.35 10.95
CA GLY A 712 -11.84 25.33 9.51
C GLY A 712 -12.95 24.37 9.03
N GLY A 713 -13.27 23.29 9.77
CA GLY A 713 -14.21 22.25 9.34
C GLY A 713 -13.67 21.30 8.26
N VAL A 714 -12.35 21.23 8.12
CA VAL A 714 -11.60 20.45 7.12
C VAL A 714 -10.78 19.37 7.82
N PHE A 715 -10.69 18.20 7.20
CA PHE A 715 -9.69 17.17 7.54
C PHE A 715 -8.86 16.88 6.30
N ASN A 716 -7.54 16.95 6.44
CA ASN A 716 -6.59 16.61 5.39
C ASN A 716 -5.57 15.58 5.92
N PRO A 717 -5.20 14.58 5.10
CA PRO A 717 -4.04 13.73 5.33
C PRO A 717 -2.79 14.53 5.73
N GLN A 718 -2.01 13.94 6.65
CA GLN A 718 -0.77 14.52 7.19
C GLN A 718 -0.89 15.99 7.67
N THR A 719 -2.10 16.49 7.97
CA THR A 719 -2.35 17.90 8.33
C THR A 719 -3.27 17.96 9.56
N GLN A 720 -2.67 17.85 10.74
CA GLN A 720 -3.38 17.69 12.00
C GLN A 720 -3.86 19.02 12.58
N THR A 721 -5.16 19.07 12.90
CA THR A 721 -5.83 20.19 13.56
C THR A 721 -6.13 19.83 15.02
N GLN A 722 -5.88 20.75 15.96
CA GLN A 722 -6.22 20.53 17.37
C GLN A 722 -7.74 20.66 17.54
N VAL A 723 -8.37 19.63 18.10
CA VAL A 723 -9.80 19.68 18.42
C VAL A 723 -10.06 20.30 19.79
N SER A 724 -11.26 20.85 19.93
CA SER A 724 -11.83 21.27 21.21
C SER A 724 -13.24 20.70 21.39
N TRP A 725 -13.85 20.85 22.56
CA TRP A 725 -15.16 20.27 22.87
C TRP A 725 -16.03 21.22 23.72
N PRO A 726 -17.37 21.16 23.58
CA PRO A 726 -18.28 21.85 24.51
C PRO A 726 -18.08 21.36 25.96
N GLU A 727 -18.10 22.27 26.93
CA GLU A 727 -17.94 21.93 28.37
C GLU A 727 -18.88 20.81 28.83
N ALA A 728 -20.11 20.78 28.32
CA ALA A 728 -21.10 19.76 28.63
C ALA A 728 -20.69 18.35 28.14
N ALA A 729 -20.04 18.24 26.98
CA ALA A 729 -19.56 16.96 26.44
C ALA A 729 -18.38 16.44 27.29
N ILE A 730 -17.43 17.32 27.62
CA ILE A 730 -16.31 17.02 28.54
C ILE A 730 -16.84 16.54 29.90
N ALA A 731 -17.84 17.25 30.46
CA ALA A 731 -18.44 16.89 31.74
C ALA A 731 -19.19 15.55 31.68
N SER A 732 -19.86 15.24 30.57
CA SER A 732 -20.59 13.99 30.36
C SER A 732 -19.63 12.79 30.28
N ALA A 733 -18.62 12.87 29.41
CA ALA A 733 -17.58 11.84 29.28
C ALA A 733 -16.77 11.65 30.57
N ALA A 734 -16.50 12.73 31.32
CA ALA A 734 -15.83 12.65 32.62
C ALA A 734 -16.72 12.12 33.76
N ALA A 735 -18.03 12.00 33.55
CA ALA A 735 -18.98 11.41 34.50
C ALA A 735 -19.25 9.93 34.19
N SER A 736 -19.45 9.55 32.92
CA SER A 736 -19.70 8.17 32.51
C SER A 736 -18.58 7.21 32.95
N ARG A 737 -17.31 7.62 32.81
CA ARG A 737 -16.11 6.92 33.34
C ARG A 737 -16.13 6.61 34.84
N LYS A 738 -17.05 7.21 35.63
CA LYS A 738 -17.18 7.00 37.08
C LYS A 738 -18.34 6.08 37.46
N GLY A 739 -19.10 5.57 36.49
CA GLY A 739 -20.16 4.58 36.69
C GLY A 739 -21.59 5.11 36.84
N GLY A 740 -21.82 6.42 36.66
CA GLY A 740 -23.15 7.08 36.72
C GLY A 740 -23.49 7.71 38.07
#